data_AF-A0AAJ1K8F5-F1
#
_entry.id   AF-A0AAJ1K8F5-F1
#
_cell.length_a   1.000
_cell.length_b   1.000
_cell.length_c   1.000
_cell.angle_alpha   90.00
_cell.angle_beta   90.00
_cell.angle_gamma   90.00
#
_symmetry.space_group_name_H-M   'P 1'
#
loop_
_entity.id
_entity.type
_entity.pdbx_description
1 polymer ?
#
loop_
_entity_poly.entity_id
_entity_poly.type
_entity_poly.pdbx_seq_one_letter_code
_entity_poly.pdbx_strand_id
1 'polypeptide(L)'
;MDKHINKIGVQSTEVNSESIFFNPEVDSSDTVAVVSAGIVVVGTILTAFASFVNPGVVLISFGTLAPVLWPDPEEDPKKIWSQFMKHGEDLLNQTISTAVKEIALAHLNGFKDVLTYYERAFNDWKRNPSANTARLVSQRFENAHFNFVSNMPQLQLPTYDTLLLSCYTEAANLHLNLLHQGVQFADQWNADQPHSPMLKSSGTYYDELLVYIEKYINYCTKTYHKGLNHLKESEKITWDAYNTYRREMTLIVLDLVATFPFYDIRRFPRGVELELTREVYTSLDPPGLNAGPIPEIDFSYLEDHLTRPPGLFTWLSDIELYTESVAEGDYLSGIRESKYYTGNQFFTMKNIYGNTNRLSKQLITLLPGEFITHLSINRGFQTIAGINKLYSLIQKIVFTTFKNDNEYQKNFNVNNQNEPQETTNYPNDYGGSNSQKFKHNLSHFPLIIHKLEFAEYFHSIFALGWTHNSVNSQNLISESVSTQIPLVKAYEVTNNSVIRGPGFTGGDLIELRDKCSIKCKASSLKKYAISLFYAANNAIAVSIDVGDSGAGVLLQPTFSRKGNNNFTIQDLNYKDFQYHTLLVDIELPESEEIHIHLKREDDYEEGVILLIDKLEFKPIDENYTNEMNLEKAKKAVNVLFINATNALKMDVTDYHIDQVANLVECISDDLYAKEKIKLLHAIKFAKQLSQARNLLSDPNFNNLNAENSWTANTGVTIIEGDPLYKGRAIQLSAARDENFPTYLYQKIDESLLKPYTRYQLRGFVEGSQDLELDLVRYGATDIVMNVPGDLEILSYSAPINPCEEIETRLDTTCGALDRCKQSNYVNSAADVRPDQVNGDPHAFSFHIDTGTTDNNRNLGIWIIFKIATPDGYATFGNLELIELGPLSGEALAQVQRKEQKWGKNTTQKREEAAKLYAAAKQTINQLFADSQGTKLRFDTEFSNILSADKLVYKIRDVYSEVLSVIPGLNYDLFMELENRIQNAIDLYDARNTVTNGEFRNGLANWMASSNTEVRQIQDTSVLVLSSWNAQVAQSLNVKPNHGYVLRVTAKKEGIGNGYVTILDCANHIDTLTFSSCDSDSNTSSNELAAYVTKTLEIFPDTDQIRIEIGETEGTFYVESVDLIQMED
;
A
#
# COMPACT_ATOMS: atom_id res chain seq x y z
N MET A 1 49.85 56.04 60.27
CA MET A 1 51.18 55.43 60.50
C MET A 1 51.01 54.39 61.58
N ASP A 2 50.88 53.13 61.20
CA ASP A 2 51.99 52.22 60.85
C ASP A 2 52.48 51.44 62.07
N LYS A 3 52.24 50.13 61.98
CA LYS A 3 53.20 49.04 62.15
C LYS A 3 53.76 48.62 63.52
N HIS A 4 53.77 47.29 63.59
CA HIS A 4 54.82 46.38 64.12
C HIS A 4 54.81 45.97 65.60
N ILE A 5 55.26 44.77 65.98
CA ILE A 5 55.34 43.39 65.43
C ILE A 5 55.91 42.52 66.58
N ASN A 6 55.59 41.21 66.62
CA ASN A 6 56.47 40.02 66.84
C ASN A 6 55.61 38.82 67.29
N LYS A 7 55.56 37.58 66.73
CA LYS A 7 56.42 36.54 66.09
C LYS A 7 56.96 35.45 67.05
N ILE A 8 56.91 34.19 66.54
CA ILE A 8 57.34 32.82 67.03
C ILE A 8 56.15 31.98 67.57
N GLY A 9 55.78 30.75 67.15
CA GLY A 9 56.20 29.85 66.07
C GLY A 9 56.47 28.39 66.51
N VAL A 10 55.48 27.47 66.44
CA VAL A 10 55.62 25.99 66.25
C VAL A 10 54.33 25.45 65.59
N GLN A 11 54.49 24.58 64.58
CA GLN A 11 53.48 24.08 63.63
C GLN A 11 52.56 22.98 64.19
N SER A 12 51.25 23.10 63.91
CA SER A 12 50.32 21.99 63.71
C SER A 12 49.29 22.41 62.64
N THR A 13 49.07 21.54 61.67
CA THR A 13 48.32 21.70 60.41
C THR A 13 46.90 22.23 60.58
N GLU A 14 46.62 23.44 60.05
CA GLU A 14 45.27 23.91 59.71
C GLU A 14 44.98 23.56 58.24
N VAL A 15 43.94 22.75 58.04
CA VAL A 15 43.32 22.49 56.74
C VAL A 15 42.24 23.54 56.54
N ASN A 16 42.38 24.36 55.50
CA ASN A 16 41.32 25.23 55.00
C ASN A 16 40.10 24.38 54.61
N SER A 17 39.00 24.50 55.35
CA SER A 17 37.68 24.07 54.91
C SER A 17 36.87 25.29 54.50
N GLU A 18 36.98 25.68 53.23
CA GLU A 18 35.96 26.50 52.57
C GLU A 18 34.68 25.68 52.49
N SER A 19 33.73 25.95 53.39
CA SER A 19 32.37 25.43 53.33
C SER A 19 31.64 26.12 52.18
N ILE A 20 31.66 25.48 51.00
CA ILE A 20 30.78 25.79 49.88
C ILE A 20 29.35 25.44 50.29
N PHE A 21 28.59 26.44 50.75
CA PHE A 21 27.16 26.31 50.94
C PHE A 21 26.50 26.35 49.56
N PHE A 22 25.77 25.29 49.21
CA PHE A 22 24.78 25.36 48.12
C PHE A 22 23.77 26.42 48.51
N ASN A 23 23.61 27.47 47.68
CA ASN A 23 22.63 28.51 47.91
C ASN A 23 21.25 27.92 47.61
N PRO A 24 20.38 27.66 48.62
CA PRO A 24 19.12 26.98 48.38
C PRO A 24 17.97 27.98 48.11
N GLU A 25 18.27 29.28 48.04
CA GLU A 25 17.37 30.31 47.51
C GLU A 25 17.53 30.42 45.99
N VAL A 26 16.64 29.77 45.24
CA VAL A 26 16.28 30.20 43.88
C VAL A 26 14.93 30.92 43.95
N ASP A 27 14.82 31.91 44.84
CA ASP A 27 13.66 32.82 44.91
C ASP A 27 14.09 34.24 44.48
N SER A 28 14.79 34.29 43.34
CA SER A 28 15.09 35.56 42.68
C SER A 28 13.91 35.93 41.77
N SER A 29 13.58 37.22 41.70
CA SER A 29 12.60 37.76 40.73
C SER A 29 12.85 37.30 39.29
N ASP A 30 14.10 36.93 38.97
CA ASP A 30 14.53 36.41 37.68
C ASP A 30 14.00 34.99 37.40
N THR A 31 13.98 34.10 38.40
CA THR A 31 13.51 32.71 38.22
C THR A 31 12.00 32.64 38.04
N VAL A 32 11.25 33.39 38.86
CA VAL A 32 9.80 33.53 38.74
C VAL A 32 9.41 33.99 37.33
N ALA A 33 10.13 34.98 36.79
CA ALA A 33 9.89 35.51 35.45
C ALA A 33 10.12 34.46 34.34
N VAL A 34 11.22 33.70 34.43
CA VAL A 34 11.63 32.71 33.41
C VAL A 34 10.67 31.52 33.33
N VAL A 35 10.33 30.91 34.46
CA VAL A 35 9.41 29.78 34.46
C VAL A 35 8.00 30.22 34.07
N SER A 36 7.58 31.43 34.48
CA SER A 36 6.32 32.02 34.03
C SER A 36 6.29 32.20 32.51
N ALA A 37 7.38 32.70 31.91
CA ALA A 37 7.49 32.83 30.46
C ALA A 37 7.34 31.47 29.75
N GLY A 38 8.04 30.44 30.21
CA GLY A 38 7.93 29.07 29.66
C GLY A 38 6.50 28.51 29.74
N ILE A 39 5.83 28.63 30.90
CA ILE A 39 4.43 28.19 31.08
C ILE A 39 3.49 28.93 30.13
N VAL A 40 3.68 30.25 29.94
CA VAL A 40 2.87 31.05 29.01
C VAL A 40 3.09 30.61 27.56
N VAL A 41 4.33 30.37 27.14
CA VAL A 41 4.64 29.86 25.79
C VAL A 41 3.95 28.51 25.56
N VAL A 42 4.17 27.53 26.45
CA VAL A 42 3.54 26.19 26.34
C VAL A 42 2.02 26.31 26.25
N GLY A 43 1.40 27.08 27.15
CA GLY A 43 -0.05 27.25 27.16
C GLY A 43 -0.59 27.91 25.88
N THR A 44 0.17 28.82 25.29
CA THR A 44 -0.18 29.49 24.03
C THR A 44 -0.06 28.54 22.85
N ILE A 45 1.01 27.72 22.79
CA ILE A 45 1.20 26.70 21.75
C ILE A 45 0.11 25.62 21.82
N LEU A 46 -0.20 25.11 23.01
CA LEU A 46 -1.29 24.13 23.19
C LEU A 46 -2.64 24.68 22.70
N THR A 47 -2.94 25.94 23.03
CA THR A 47 -4.18 26.60 22.59
C THR A 47 -4.21 26.82 21.08
N ALA A 48 -3.06 27.18 20.48
CA ALA A 48 -2.93 27.38 19.04
C ALA A 48 -3.23 26.08 18.27
N PHE A 49 -2.65 24.95 18.69
CA PHE A 49 -2.92 23.66 18.05
C PHE A 49 -4.38 23.20 18.19
N ALA A 50 -4.98 23.35 19.38
CA ALA A 50 -6.37 22.96 19.60
C ALA A 50 -7.39 23.80 18.80
N SER A 51 -7.00 25.01 18.39
CA SER A 51 -7.87 25.94 17.64
C SER A 51 -7.60 25.94 16.13
N PHE A 52 -6.62 25.17 15.66
CA PHE A 52 -6.11 25.25 14.29
C PHE A 52 -6.93 24.41 13.30
N VAL A 53 -8.15 24.82 12.97
CA VAL A 53 -9.06 24.02 12.12
C VAL A 53 -8.89 24.19 10.60
N ASN A 54 -8.26 25.28 10.14
CA ASN A 54 -8.25 25.66 8.72
C ASN A 54 -6.84 25.68 8.11
N PRO A 55 -6.54 24.77 7.17
CA PRO A 55 -5.36 24.88 6.32
C PRO A 55 -5.37 26.21 5.55
N GLY A 56 -4.37 27.06 5.75
CA GLY A 56 -4.25 28.40 5.16
C GLY A 56 -4.27 29.54 6.19
N VAL A 57 -4.52 29.24 7.46
CA VAL A 57 -4.34 30.18 8.58
C VAL A 57 -2.97 29.94 9.21
N VAL A 58 -2.30 31.00 9.69
CA VAL A 58 -1.06 30.85 10.45
C VAL A 58 -1.41 30.23 11.81
N LEU A 59 -0.79 29.09 12.14
CA LEU A 59 -0.95 28.40 13.42
C LEU A 59 -0.78 29.36 14.61
N ILE A 60 0.38 30.04 14.66
CA ILE A 60 0.65 31.08 15.66
C ILE A 60 1.57 32.16 15.08
N SER A 61 1.18 33.42 15.26
CA SER A 61 1.98 34.57 14.80
C SER A 61 3.20 34.79 15.68
N PHE A 62 4.30 35.29 15.11
CA PHE A 62 5.48 35.61 15.90
C PHE A 62 5.21 36.80 16.83
N GLY A 63 4.32 37.72 16.43
CA GLY A 63 3.82 38.80 17.28
C GLY A 63 3.07 38.34 18.53
N THR A 64 2.60 37.09 18.60
CA THR A 64 1.97 36.52 19.80
C THR A 64 3.00 36.10 20.85
N LEU A 65 4.10 35.48 20.42
CA LEU A 65 5.16 34.99 21.33
C LEU A 65 6.20 36.07 21.65
N ALA A 66 6.40 37.04 20.73
CA ALA A 66 7.43 38.05 20.87
C ALA A 66 7.34 38.88 22.16
N PRO A 67 6.15 39.32 22.64
CA PRO A 67 6.05 40.06 23.90
C PRO A 67 6.47 39.26 25.14
N VAL A 68 6.41 37.93 25.08
CA VAL A 68 6.80 37.03 26.18
C VAL A 68 8.31 36.83 26.19
N LEU A 69 8.91 36.56 25.02
CA LEU A 69 10.35 36.28 24.89
C LEU A 69 11.22 37.54 24.78
N TRP A 70 10.65 38.66 24.32
CA TRP A 70 11.30 39.97 24.21
C TRP A 70 10.33 41.08 24.67
N PRO A 71 10.15 41.27 26.00
CA PRO A 71 9.31 42.33 26.55
C PRO A 71 9.79 43.74 26.14
N ASP A 72 8.94 44.75 26.37
CA ASP A 72 9.00 46.12 25.83
C ASP A 72 10.43 46.70 25.70
N PRO A 73 10.84 47.22 24.53
CA PRO A 73 12.19 47.77 24.29
C PRO A 73 12.61 48.97 25.16
N GLU A 74 11.71 49.61 25.92
CA GLU A 74 12.11 50.56 26.99
C GLU A 74 12.76 49.84 28.19
N GLU A 75 12.46 48.56 28.38
CA GLU A 75 13.18 47.62 29.24
C GLU A 75 14.12 46.76 28.38
N ASP A 76 15.25 46.31 28.92
CA ASP A 76 16.27 45.56 28.17
C ASP A 76 15.67 44.40 27.35
N PRO A 77 15.70 44.42 25.99
CA PRO A 77 15.10 43.39 25.16
C PRO A 77 15.78 42.02 25.32
N LYS A 78 16.97 41.96 25.95
CA LYS A 78 17.70 40.73 26.27
C LYS A 78 17.30 40.10 27.60
N LYS A 79 16.48 40.79 28.42
CA LYS A 79 16.21 40.43 29.82
C LYS A 79 15.80 38.97 29.99
N ILE A 80 14.72 38.53 29.34
CA ILE A 80 14.22 37.15 29.47
C ILE A 80 15.25 36.10 29.04
N TRP A 81 15.93 36.30 27.90
CA TRP A 81 17.00 35.39 27.45
C TRP A 81 18.19 35.34 28.39
N SER A 82 18.60 36.48 28.96
CA SER A 82 19.67 36.54 29.95
C SER A 82 19.27 35.85 31.25
N GLN A 83 18.00 35.94 31.63
CA GLN A 83 17.45 35.26 32.79
C GLN A 83 17.34 33.74 32.54
N PHE A 84 17.01 33.28 31.32
CA PHE A 84 17.08 31.85 30.97
C PHE A 84 18.49 31.28 31.16
N MET A 85 19.52 32.02 30.72
CA MET A 85 20.92 31.62 30.91
C MET A 85 21.30 31.58 32.39
N LYS A 86 20.93 32.61 33.14
CA LYS A 86 21.18 32.70 34.59
C LYS A 86 20.47 31.59 35.36
N HIS A 87 19.24 31.26 34.96
CA HIS A 87 18.47 30.18 35.54
C HIS A 87 19.17 28.82 35.37
N GLY A 88 19.72 28.54 34.19
CA GLY A 88 20.53 27.34 33.96
C GLY A 88 21.82 27.32 34.80
N GLU A 89 22.49 28.46 34.96
CA GLU A 89 23.65 28.63 35.84
C GLU A 89 23.32 28.33 37.31
N ASP A 90 22.22 28.90 37.80
CA ASP A 90 21.76 28.75 39.18
C ASP A 90 21.37 27.30 39.47
N LEU A 91 20.62 26.65 38.57
CA LEU A 91 20.16 25.26 38.71
C LEU A 91 21.29 24.24 38.79
N LEU A 92 22.40 24.47 38.08
CA LEU A 92 23.53 23.54 38.01
C LEU A 92 24.75 24.03 38.80
N ASN A 93 24.68 25.19 39.43
CA ASN A 93 25.78 25.86 40.12
C ASN A 93 27.06 25.95 39.25
N GLN A 94 26.87 26.37 37.99
CA GLN A 94 27.93 26.55 37.00
C GLN A 94 27.81 27.94 36.37
N THR A 95 28.86 28.42 35.69
CA THR A 95 28.84 29.75 35.06
C THR A 95 29.17 29.67 33.57
N ILE A 96 28.46 30.47 32.78
CA ILE A 96 28.74 30.72 31.37
C ILE A 96 29.67 31.93 31.30
N SER A 97 30.78 31.80 30.56
CA SER A 97 31.70 32.93 30.37
C SER A 97 30.98 34.15 29.75
N THR A 98 31.37 35.36 30.16
CA THR A 98 30.78 36.62 29.68
C THR A 98 30.75 36.71 28.15
N ALA A 99 31.84 36.32 27.49
CA ALA A 99 31.94 36.35 26.03
C ALA A 99 30.89 35.44 25.36
N VAL A 100 30.68 34.24 25.89
CA VAL A 100 29.68 33.30 25.34
C VAL A 100 28.26 33.80 25.59
N LYS A 101 27.97 34.37 26.77
CA LYS A 101 26.66 34.99 27.04
C LYS A 101 26.37 36.12 26.06
N GLU A 102 27.31 37.04 25.85
CA GLU A 102 27.14 38.17 24.93
C GLU A 102 26.91 37.71 23.48
N ILE A 103 27.66 36.70 23.02
CA ILE A 103 27.50 36.09 21.69
C ILE A 103 26.10 35.46 21.57
N ALA A 104 25.71 34.60 22.52
CA ALA A 104 24.41 33.93 22.49
C ALA A 104 23.25 34.95 22.49
N LEU A 105 23.31 35.97 23.34
CA LEU A 105 22.31 37.04 23.39
C LEU A 105 22.25 37.85 22.09
N ALA A 106 23.38 38.10 21.43
CA ALA A 106 23.40 38.78 20.15
C ALA A 106 22.68 37.97 19.06
N HIS A 107 22.92 36.65 19.00
CA HIS A 107 22.23 35.76 18.06
C HIS A 107 20.73 35.65 18.33
N LEU A 108 20.33 35.51 19.60
CA LEU A 108 18.91 35.44 19.99
C LEU A 108 18.14 36.72 19.62
N ASN A 109 18.75 37.90 19.72
CA ASN A 109 18.14 39.13 19.19
C ASN A 109 18.12 39.17 17.67
N GLY A 110 19.17 38.66 17.01
CA GLY A 110 19.17 38.49 15.56
C GLY A 110 17.99 37.67 15.05
N PHE A 111 17.58 36.62 15.79
CA PHE A 111 16.38 35.83 15.47
C PHE A 111 15.10 36.66 15.52
N LYS A 112 14.94 37.54 16.52
CA LYS A 112 13.80 38.47 16.61
C LYS A 112 13.70 39.34 15.36
N ASP A 113 14.82 39.90 14.91
CA ASP A 113 14.85 40.83 13.79
C ASP A 113 14.46 40.13 12.48
N VAL A 114 15.05 38.97 12.18
CA VAL A 114 14.74 38.23 10.95
C VAL A 114 13.30 37.72 10.93
N LEU A 115 12.76 37.28 12.07
CA LEU A 115 11.35 36.89 12.20
C LEU A 115 10.41 38.10 12.03
N THR A 116 10.76 39.26 12.58
CA THR A 116 9.99 40.50 12.41
C THR A 116 9.96 40.94 10.94
N TYR A 117 11.09 40.82 10.22
CA TYR A 117 11.14 41.13 8.80
C TYR A 117 10.33 40.15 7.96
N TYR A 118 10.39 38.85 8.28
CA TYR A 118 9.54 37.85 7.65
C TYR A 118 8.05 38.13 7.90
N GLU A 119 7.64 38.35 9.16
CA GLU A 119 6.24 38.56 9.52
C GLU A 119 5.65 39.82 8.85
N ARG A 120 6.42 40.90 8.73
CA ARG A 120 6.00 42.08 7.95
C ARG A 120 5.80 41.73 6.48
N ALA A 121 6.78 41.07 5.86
CA ALA A 121 6.68 40.67 4.45
C ALA A 121 5.52 39.69 4.20
N PHE A 122 5.28 38.78 5.13
CA PHE A 122 4.16 37.83 5.09
C PHE A 122 2.82 38.57 5.15
N ASN A 123 2.66 39.51 6.08
CA ASN A 123 1.45 40.32 6.20
C ASN A 123 1.22 41.21 4.96
N ASP A 124 2.28 41.77 4.38
CA ASP A 124 2.20 42.55 3.15
C ASP A 124 1.76 41.70 1.96
N TRP A 125 2.33 40.50 1.80
CA TRP A 125 1.90 39.53 0.79
C TRP A 125 0.44 39.09 0.99
N LYS A 126 0.04 38.76 2.22
CA LYS A 126 -1.34 38.35 2.53
C LYS A 126 -2.37 39.45 2.23
N ARG A 127 -2.00 40.72 2.42
CA ARG A 127 -2.86 41.88 2.08
C ARG A 127 -2.91 42.16 0.57
N ASN A 128 -1.81 41.94 -0.14
CA ASN A 128 -1.71 42.21 -1.57
C ASN A 128 -0.79 41.16 -2.27
N PRO A 129 -1.35 40.01 -2.66
CA PRO A 129 -0.61 38.96 -3.37
C PRO A 129 -0.14 39.45 -4.74
N SER A 130 1.18 39.48 -4.95
CA SER A 130 1.81 39.90 -6.21
C SER A 130 3.20 39.28 -6.33
N ALA A 131 3.76 39.22 -7.54
CA ALA A 131 5.11 38.71 -7.75
C ALA A 131 6.19 39.41 -6.90
N ASN A 132 6.02 40.70 -6.60
CA ASN A 132 6.97 41.44 -5.76
C ASN A 132 6.84 41.08 -4.28
N THR A 133 5.61 41.04 -3.75
CA THR A 133 5.35 40.72 -2.34
C THR A 133 5.66 39.25 -2.04
N ALA A 134 5.32 38.34 -2.98
CA ALA A 134 5.65 36.91 -2.91
C ALA A 134 7.17 36.64 -2.92
N ARG A 135 7.91 37.34 -3.80
CA ARG A 135 9.39 37.28 -3.81
C ARG A 135 9.99 37.78 -2.49
N LEU A 136 9.46 38.89 -1.96
CA LEU A 136 9.96 39.46 -0.71
C LEU A 136 9.74 38.54 0.48
N VAL A 137 8.53 37.98 0.66
CA VAL A 137 8.26 37.03 1.76
C VAL A 137 9.13 35.79 1.64
N SER A 138 9.29 35.22 0.43
CA SER A 138 10.16 34.06 0.19
C SER A 138 11.61 34.34 0.57
N GLN A 139 12.15 35.50 0.21
CA GLN A 139 13.51 35.91 0.57
C GLN A 139 13.68 36.12 2.07
N ARG A 140 12.69 36.73 2.75
CA ARG A 140 12.75 36.94 4.20
C ARG A 140 12.61 35.63 4.98
N PHE A 141 11.79 34.72 4.48
CA PHE A 141 11.67 33.36 5.00
C PHE A 141 13.03 32.63 4.96
N GLU A 142 13.64 32.55 3.78
CA GLU A 142 14.93 31.85 3.61
C GLU A 142 16.05 32.50 4.43
N ASN A 143 16.05 33.83 4.54
CA ASN A 143 16.98 34.54 5.42
C ASN A 143 16.79 34.14 6.88
N ALA A 144 15.55 34.13 7.37
CA ALA A 144 15.25 33.73 8.74
C ALA A 144 15.66 32.27 8.97
N HIS A 145 15.25 31.35 8.09
CA HIS A 145 15.62 29.94 8.15
C HIS A 145 17.14 29.74 8.19
N PHE A 146 17.89 30.34 7.25
CA PHE A 146 19.35 30.28 7.23
C PHE A 146 19.98 30.82 8.51
N ASN A 147 19.42 31.88 9.08
CA ASN A 147 19.91 32.47 10.32
C ASN A 147 19.77 31.50 11.51
N PHE A 148 18.61 30.85 11.65
CA PHE A 148 18.42 29.79 12.65
C PHE A 148 19.42 28.65 12.46
N VAL A 149 19.53 28.10 11.24
CA VAL A 149 20.43 26.98 10.96
C VAL A 149 21.89 27.31 11.29
N SER A 150 22.33 28.52 10.93
CA SER A 150 23.73 28.94 11.12
C SER A 150 24.10 29.26 12.56
N ASN A 151 23.13 29.68 13.39
CA ASN A 151 23.39 30.20 14.74
C ASN A 151 22.88 29.31 15.87
N MET A 152 21.97 28.36 15.62
CA MET A 152 21.57 27.35 16.62
C MET A 152 22.75 26.61 17.29
N PRO A 153 23.85 26.25 16.58
CA PRO A 153 25.01 25.61 17.21
C PRO A 153 25.67 26.42 18.34
N GLN A 154 25.52 27.75 18.34
CA GLN A 154 26.07 28.61 19.41
C GLN A 154 25.38 28.39 20.76
N LEU A 155 24.16 27.83 20.75
CA LEU A 155 23.41 27.43 21.94
C LEU A 155 23.68 25.98 22.35
N GLN A 156 24.59 25.29 21.65
CA GLN A 156 24.90 23.86 21.83
C GLN A 156 26.38 23.60 22.15
N LEU A 157 27.09 24.62 22.63
CA LEU A 157 28.50 24.48 22.97
C LEU A 157 28.64 23.39 24.05
N PRO A 158 29.46 22.33 23.87
CA PRO A 158 29.47 21.16 24.75
C PRO A 158 29.72 21.44 26.24
N THR A 159 30.41 22.55 26.55
CA THR A 159 30.68 23.02 27.92
C THR A 159 29.47 23.69 28.58
N TYR A 160 28.54 24.23 27.80
CA TYR A 160 27.42 25.07 28.26
C TYR A 160 26.05 24.54 27.80
N ASP A 161 26.01 23.38 27.16
CA ASP A 161 24.81 22.81 26.53
C ASP A 161 23.63 22.65 27.52
N THR A 162 23.91 22.19 28.74
CA THR A 162 22.90 22.06 29.81
C THR A 162 22.45 23.41 30.37
N LEU A 163 23.33 24.42 30.39
CA LEU A 163 23.03 25.77 30.88
C LEU A 163 22.23 26.61 29.87
N LEU A 164 22.44 26.36 28.57
CA LEU A 164 21.77 27.06 27.46
C LEU A 164 20.52 26.34 26.95
N LEU A 165 20.13 25.23 27.57
CA LEU A 165 19.08 24.33 27.08
C LEU A 165 17.71 25.04 26.94
N SER A 166 17.33 25.87 27.91
CA SER A 166 16.08 26.64 27.83
C SER A 166 16.09 27.60 26.63
N CYS A 167 17.20 28.31 26.41
CA CYS A 167 17.36 29.20 25.26
C CYS A 167 17.28 28.42 23.93
N TYR A 168 17.95 27.27 23.87
CA TYR A 168 17.92 26.41 22.68
C TYR A 168 16.50 25.94 22.36
N THR A 169 15.74 25.53 23.38
CA THR A 169 14.39 24.97 23.20
C THR A 169 13.40 26.01 22.69
N GLU A 170 13.45 27.22 23.24
CA GLU A 170 12.62 28.34 22.76
C GLU A 170 12.99 28.77 21.33
N ALA A 171 14.29 28.81 21.01
CA ALA A 171 14.74 29.10 19.65
C ALA A 171 14.32 27.99 18.65
N ALA A 172 14.38 26.73 19.07
CA ALA A 172 13.90 25.58 18.29
C ALA A 172 12.40 25.69 18.00
N ASN A 173 11.58 26.01 19.00
CA ASN A 173 10.14 26.23 18.87
C ASN A 173 9.81 27.30 17.80
N LEU A 174 10.50 28.44 17.84
CA LEU A 174 10.34 29.50 16.84
C LEU A 174 10.74 29.04 15.43
N HIS A 175 11.80 28.25 15.31
CA HIS A 175 12.23 27.73 14.01
C HIS A 175 11.25 26.71 13.43
N LEU A 176 10.69 25.83 14.26
CA LEU A 176 9.66 24.87 13.83
C LEU A 176 8.37 25.59 13.39
N ASN A 177 7.94 26.62 14.12
CA ASN A 177 6.83 27.48 13.69
C ASN A 177 7.11 28.17 12.33
N LEU A 178 8.35 28.65 12.12
CA LEU A 178 8.74 29.21 10.82
C LEU A 178 8.62 28.16 9.72
N LEU A 179 9.25 27.00 9.87
CA LEU A 179 9.21 25.93 8.87
C LEU A 179 7.78 25.45 8.58
N HIS A 180 6.93 25.32 9.60
CA HIS A 180 5.50 25.02 9.45
C HIS A 180 4.80 25.99 8.50
N GLN A 181 5.02 27.31 8.64
CA GLN A 181 4.48 28.30 7.71
C GLN A 181 5.08 28.19 6.30
N GLY A 182 6.36 27.82 6.19
CA GLY A 182 7.00 27.53 4.90
C GLY A 182 6.31 26.38 4.16
N VAL A 183 6.02 25.28 4.85
CA VAL A 183 5.26 24.15 4.30
C VAL A 183 3.88 24.60 3.84
N GLN A 184 3.22 25.45 4.63
CA GLN A 184 1.85 25.87 4.38
C GLN A 184 1.71 26.84 3.20
N PHE A 185 2.66 27.77 3.00
CA PHE A 185 2.47 28.90 2.08
C PHE A 185 3.45 28.95 0.90
N ALA A 186 4.55 28.18 0.91
CA ALA A 186 5.58 28.29 -0.14
C ALA A 186 5.05 28.09 -1.57
N ASP A 187 4.14 27.14 -1.78
CA ASP A 187 3.60 26.89 -3.12
C ASP A 187 2.71 28.05 -3.60
N GLN A 188 2.04 28.77 -2.69
CA GLN A 188 1.29 29.98 -3.02
C GLN A 188 2.24 31.13 -3.37
N TRP A 189 3.30 31.32 -2.58
CA TRP A 189 4.36 32.29 -2.91
C TRP A 189 4.97 32.00 -4.28
N ASN A 190 5.17 30.73 -4.63
CA ASN A 190 5.74 30.32 -5.92
C ASN A 190 4.77 30.56 -7.08
N ALA A 191 3.49 30.27 -6.89
CA ALA A 191 2.43 30.53 -7.88
C ALA A 191 2.29 32.03 -8.20
N ASP A 192 2.47 32.90 -7.20
CA ASP A 192 2.39 34.35 -7.36
C ASP A 192 3.64 34.94 -8.05
N GLN A 193 4.73 34.18 -8.26
CA GLN A 193 5.97 34.62 -8.90
C GLN A 193 6.50 33.66 -10.01
N PRO A 194 5.73 33.41 -11.08
CA PRO A 194 5.97 32.31 -12.03
C PRO A 194 7.28 32.36 -12.86
N HIS A 195 8.05 33.45 -12.79
CA HIS A 195 9.31 33.64 -13.54
C HIS A 195 10.59 33.57 -12.68
N SER A 196 10.50 33.08 -11.44
CA SER A 196 11.64 32.96 -10.54
C SER A 196 12.25 31.54 -10.57
N PRO A 197 13.49 31.35 -11.06
CA PRO A 197 14.04 30.02 -11.36
C PRO A 197 14.61 29.23 -10.15
N MET A 198 14.47 29.71 -8.91
CA MET A 198 15.08 29.05 -7.73
C MET A 198 14.22 29.16 -6.46
N LEU A 199 13.09 28.46 -6.41
CA LEU A 199 12.24 28.44 -5.20
C LEU A 199 12.06 27.03 -4.68
N LYS A 200 12.32 26.83 -3.38
CA LYS A 200 11.94 25.60 -2.68
C LYS A 200 10.42 25.48 -2.65
N SER A 201 9.91 24.26 -2.80
CA SER A 201 8.47 23.96 -2.71
C SER A 201 8.07 23.68 -1.27
N SER A 202 6.76 23.62 -1.02
CA SER A 202 6.22 23.12 0.25
C SER A 202 6.81 21.76 0.64
N GLY A 203 7.07 20.88 -0.35
CA GLY A 203 7.67 19.57 -0.15
C GLY A 203 9.08 19.62 0.40
N THR A 204 9.93 20.51 -0.11
CA THR A 204 11.31 20.63 0.39
C THR A 204 11.34 21.14 1.83
N TYR A 205 10.52 22.13 2.17
CA TYR A 205 10.42 22.60 3.55
C TYR A 205 9.80 21.56 4.49
N TYR A 206 8.95 20.68 3.97
CA TYR A 206 8.37 19.60 4.76
C TYR A 206 9.44 18.58 5.16
N ASP A 207 10.30 18.18 4.24
CA ASP A 207 11.44 17.31 4.54
C ASP A 207 12.38 17.94 5.58
N GLU A 208 12.66 19.25 5.45
CA GLU A 208 13.45 20.00 6.43
C GLU A 208 12.76 20.07 7.80
N LEU A 209 11.45 20.34 7.84
CA LEU A 209 10.67 20.38 9.08
C LEU A 209 10.78 19.06 9.84
N LEU A 210 10.59 17.92 9.19
CA LEU A 210 10.68 16.61 9.84
C LEU A 210 12.07 16.34 10.42
N VAL A 211 13.13 16.71 9.69
CA VAL A 211 14.52 16.60 10.17
C VAL A 211 14.74 17.45 11.42
N TYR A 212 14.22 18.68 11.45
CA TYR A 212 14.39 19.58 12.60
C TYR A 212 13.52 19.18 13.80
N ILE A 213 12.31 18.65 13.59
CA ILE A 213 11.49 18.06 14.67
C ILE A 213 12.29 16.97 15.38
N GLU A 214 12.81 15.96 14.65
CA GLU A 214 13.61 14.88 15.24
C GLU A 214 14.86 15.43 15.95
N LYS A 215 15.62 16.31 15.26
CA LYS A 215 16.86 16.87 15.79
C LYS A 215 16.65 17.62 17.10
N TYR A 216 15.60 18.44 17.18
CA TYR A 216 15.33 19.28 18.34
C TYR A 216 14.79 18.48 19.51
N ILE A 217 13.85 17.56 19.27
CA ILE A 217 13.35 16.66 20.31
C ILE A 217 14.52 15.89 20.95
N ASN A 218 15.32 15.20 20.13
CA ASN A 218 16.39 14.34 20.64
C ASN A 218 17.50 15.12 21.36
N TYR A 219 17.84 16.33 20.88
CA TYR A 219 18.82 17.17 21.56
C TYR A 219 18.29 17.62 22.93
N CYS A 220 17.05 18.10 22.99
CA CYS A 220 16.49 18.64 24.22
C CYS A 220 16.33 17.56 25.30
N THR A 221 15.77 16.39 24.97
CA THR A 221 15.60 15.31 25.95
C THR A 221 16.94 14.76 26.44
N LYS A 222 17.89 14.52 25.52
CA LYS A 222 19.24 14.06 25.91
C LYS A 222 19.96 15.06 26.82
N THR A 223 19.86 16.35 26.51
CA THR A 223 20.55 17.40 27.29
C THR A 223 19.89 17.62 28.65
N TYR A 224 18.56 17.50 28.73
CA TYR A 224 17.82 17.47 30.00
C TYR A 224 18.32 16.33 30.89
N HIS A 225 18.36 15.10 30.35
CA HIS A 225 18.84 13.94 31.11
C HIS A 225 20.31 14.05 31.50
N LYS A 226 21.15 14.66 30.65
CA LYS A 226 22.54 14.98 30.98
C LYS A 226 22.64 15.88 32.21
N GLY A 227 21.85 16.96 32.28
CA GLY A 227 21.83 17.86 33.45
C GLY A 227 21.27 17.18 34.70
N LEU A 228 20.19 16.42 34.57
CA LEU A 228 19.57 15.70 35.69
C LEU A 228 20.51 14.63 36.27
N ASN A 229 21.19 13.86 35.41
CA ASN A 229 22.17 12.85 35.83
C ASN A 229 23.42 13.50 36.46
N HIS A 230 23.87 14.64 35.93
CA HIS A 230 24.97 15.39 36.52
C HIS A 230 24.68 15.80 37.97
N LEU A 231 23.45 16.25 38.26
CA LEU A 231 23.02 16.54 39.63
C LEU A 231 23.00 15.27 40.49
N LYS A 232 22.45 14.17 39.97
CA LYS A 232 22.35 12.89 40.70
C LYS A 232 23.71 12.30 41.09
N GLU A 233 24.73 12.51 40.26
CA GLU A 233 26.10 12.03 40.49
C GLU A 233 26.94 12.95 41.39
N SER A 234 26.40 14.09 41.81
CA SER A 234 27.11 15.06 42.67
C SER A 234 27.17 14.60 44.13
N GLU A 235 28.36 14.68 44.76
CA GLU A 235 28.61 14.21 46.14
C GLU A 235 27.78 14.93 47.23
N LYS A 236 27.20 16.09 46.92
CA LYS A 236 26.44 16.93 47.87
C LYS A 236 25.03 17.26 47.37
N ILE A 237 24.46 16.41 46.51
CA ILE A 237 23.13 16.64 45.95
C ILE A 237 22.05 16.63 47.03
N THR A 238 21.20 17.66 47.04
CA THR A 238 19.98 17.68 47.85
C THR A 238 18.78 17.28 47.00
N TRP A 239 17.76 16.70 47.63
CA TRP A 239 16.51 16.39 46.94
C TRP A 239 15.89 17.63 46.29
N ASP A 240 15.96 18.78 46.97
CA ASP A 240 15.45 20.05 46.44
C ASP A 240 16.17 20.51 45.19
N ALA A 241 17.51 20.48 45.15
CA ALA A 241 18.25 20.88 43.97
C ALA A 241 17.91 19.98 42.77
N TYR A 242 17.86 18.68 42.99
CA TYR A 242 17.48 17.70 41.98
C TYR A 242 16.02 17.89 41.49
N ASN A 243 15.09 18.05 42.42
CA ASN A 243 13.67 18.21 42.11
C ASN A 243 13.37 19.57 41.45
N THR A 244 14.07 20.64 41.85
CA THR A 244 13.93 21.97 41.26
C THR A 244 14.37 21.95 39.80
N TYR A 245 15.54 21.39 39.49
CA TYR A 245 15.94 21.16 38.09
C TYR A 245 14.91 20.33 37.33
N ARG A 246 14.48 19.19 37.90
CA ARG A 246 13.46 18.33 37.28
C ARG A 246 12.18 19.11 36.96
N ARG A 247 11.63 19.84 37.93
CA ARG A 247 10.38 20.59 37.80
C ARG A 247 10.52 21.69 36.76
N GLU A 248 11.49 22.57 36.91
CA GLU A 248 11.58 23.80 36.13
C GLU A 248 11.97 23.51 34.68
N MET A 249 12.92 22.59 34.46
CA MET A 249 13.27 22.15 33.12
C MET A 249 12.17 21.30 32.48
N THR A 250 11.28 20.66 33.25
CA THR A 250 10.07 20.05 32.66
C THR A 250 9.13 21.14 32.14
N LEU A 251 8.86 22.18 32.95
CA LEU A 251 7.93 23.26 32.61
C LEU A 251 8.41 24.12 31.42
N ILE A 252 9.72 24.34 31.31
CA ILE A 252 10.32 25.21 30.29
C ILE A 252 10.73 24.41 29.04
N VAL A 253 11.24 23.19 29.21
CA VAL A 253 11.82 22.41 28.10
C VAL A 253 10.92 21.26 27.68
N LEU A 254 10.67 20.29 28.56
CA LEU A 254 10.01 19.03 28.17
C LEU A 254 8.55 19.23 27.75
N ASP A 255 7.82 20.10 28.44
CA ASP A 255 6.43 20.44 28.10
C ASP A 255 6.34 21.07 26.70
N LEU A 256 7.30 21.92 26.34
CA LEU A 256 7.36 22.53 25.02
C LEU A 256 7.79 21.52 23.94
N VAL A 257 8.79 20.69 24.23
CA VAL A 257 9.28 19.63 23.34
C VAL A 257 8.18 18.62 23.00
N ALA A 258 7.30 18.30 23.95
CA ALA A 258 6.16 17.42 23.72
C ALA A 258 5.16 17.95 22.67
N THR A 259 5.21 19.24 22.35
CA THR A 259 4.38 19.87 21.30
C THR A 259 5.02 19.80 19.91
N PHE A 260 6.34 19.58 19.80
CA PHE A 260 7.07 19.66 18.53
C PHE A 260 6.58 18.72 17.42
N PRO A 261 6.15 17.46 17.71
CA PRO A 261 5.61 16.56 16.68
C PRO A 261 4.43 17.15 15.90
N PHE A 262 3.67 18.05 16.52
CA PHE A 262 2.42 18.55 15.97
C PHE A 262 2.60 19.73 15.02
N TYR A 263 3.84 20.23 14.84
CA TYR A 263 4.16 21.13 13.74
C TYR A 263 4.07 20.45 12.37
N ASP A 264 4.07 19.11 12.29
CA ASP A 264 3.80 18.36 11.06
C ASP A 264 2.36 18.62 10.56
N ILE A 265 2.23 19.64 9.72
CA ILE A 265 0.95 20.07 9.14
C ILE A 265 0.35 19.05 8.16
N ARG A 266 1.14 18.13 7.59
CA ARG A 266 0.60 17.09 6.70
C ARG A 266 -0.01 15.95 7.51
N ARG A 267 0.54 15.66 8.70
CA ARG A 267 -0.05 14.69 9.63
C ARG A 267 -1.24 15.26 10.39
N PHE A 268 -1.16 16.53 10.79
CA PHE A 268 -2.15 17.26 11.58
C PHE A 268 -2.65 18.53 10.85
N PRO A 269 -3.32 18.38 9.69
CA PRO A 269 -3.74 19.52 8.87
C PRO A 269 -4.80 20.42 9.55
N ARG A 270 -5.49 19.89 10.56
CA ARG A 270 -6.50 20.60 11.36
C ARG A 270 -6.12 20.69 12.82
N GLY A 271 -4.83 20.72 13.12
CA GLY A 271 -4.37 20.86 14.50
C GLY A 271 -4.74 19.66 15.35
N VAL A 272 -4.54 19.83 16.65
CA VAL A 272 -4.60 18.74 17.62
C VAL A 272 -4.93 19.25 19.02
N GLU A 273 -5.74 18.49 19.74
CA GLU A 273 -5.87 18.58 21.19
C GLU A 273 -4.95 17.53 21.82
N LEU A 274 -3.96 17.98 22.58
CA LEU A 274 -3.02 17.13 23.31
C LEU A 274 -3.00 17.47 24.80
N GLU A 275 -2.56 16.52 25.61
CA GLU A 275 -2.55 16.63 27.06
C GLU A 275 -1.17 16.27 27.64
N LEU A 276 -0.72 17.05 28.63
CA LEU A 276 0.50 16.80 29.38
C LEU A 276 0.16 16.09 30.70
N THR A 277 0.35 14.77 30.77
CA THR A 277 -0.04 13.93 31.92
C THR A 277 1.04 13.80 33.00
N ARG A 278 2.26 14.29 32.75
CA ARG A 278 3.36 14.27 33.74
C ARG A 278 2.99 14.98 35.06
N GLU A 279 3.59 14.51 36.14
CA GLU A 279 3.52 15.13 37.46
C GLU A 279 4.81 15.91 37.78
N VAL A 280 4.67 17.12 38.31
CA VAL A 280 5.79 17.91 38.85
C VAL A 280 5.60 18.15 40.34
N TYR A 281 6.70 18.22 41.10
CA TYR A 281 6.66 18.33 42.56
C TYR A 281 7.21 19.66 43.04
N THR A 282 6.53 20.32 43.98
CA THR A 282 7.10 21.49 44.68
C THR A 282 8.34 21.09 45.48
N SER A 283 9.22 22.05 45.73
CA SER A 283 10.37 21.86 46.61
C SER A 283 9.91 21.61 48.05
N LEU A 284 10.79 21.01 48.85
CA LEU A 284 10.69 21.04 50.30
C LEU A 284 10.78 22.50 50.76
N ASP A 285 10.28 22.78 51.95
CA ASP A 285 10.09 24.15 52.45
C ASP A 285 11.31 25.08 52.31
N PRO A 286 11.09 26.40 52.22
CA PRO A 286 12.16 27.35 51.98
C PRO A 286 13.28 27.28 53.04
N PRO A 287 14.55 27.37 52.61
CA PRO A 287 15.72 27.45 53.48
C PRO A 287 15.76 28.80 54.20
N GLY A 288 15.04 28.89 55.30
CA GLY A 288 15.05 30.04 56.22
C GLY A 288 14.67 29.65 57.65
N LEU A 289 14.23 28.40 57.84
CA LEU A 289 14.26 27.74 59.11
C LEU A 289 15.71 27.33 59.37
N ASN A 290 16.47 28.19 60.08
CA ASN A 290 17.74 27.84 60.74
C ASN A 290 17.53 26.79 61.85
N ALA A 291 16.80 25.71 61.55
CA ALA A 291 16.94 24.47 62.27
C ALA A 291 18.40 24.08 62.06
N GLY A 292 19.17 23.99 63.14
CA GLY A 292 20.46 23.29 63.10
C GLY A 292 20.28 21.94 62.39
N PRO A 293 21.38 21.34 61.90
CA PRO A 293 21.38 20.37 60.81
C PRO A 293 20.11 19.53 60.80
N ILE A 294 19.21 19.81 59.85
CA ILE A 294 18.21 18.81 59.45
C ILE A 294 19.06 17.56 59.20
N PRO A 295 18.79 16.42 59.88
CA PRO A 295 19.56 15.21 59.64
C PRO A 295 19.65 15.00 58.14
N GLU A 296 20.82 14.61 57.64
CA GLU A 296 21.03 14.34 56.22
C GLU A 296 20.15 13.14 55.85
N ILE A 297 18.86 13.39 55.53
CA ILE A 297 17.93 12.36 55.12
C ILE A 297 18.38 11.91 53.75
N ASP A 298 18.56 10.59 53.61
CA ASP A 298 19.01 9.99 52.37
C ASP A 298 18.14 10.44 51.19
N PHE A 299 18.80 10.89 50.11
CA PHE A 299 18.15 11.35 48.89
C PHE A 299 17.18 10.29 48.32
N SER A 300 17.56 9.01 48.32
CA SER A 300 16.73 7.93 47.78
C SER A 300 15.48 7.73 48.63
N TYR A 301 15.61 7.81 49.95
CA TYR A 301 14.46 7.77 50.85
C TYR A 301 13.46 8.90 50.55
N LEU A 302 13.94 10.14 50.37
CA LEU A 302 13.07 11.26 50.03
C LEU A 302 12.41 11.09 48.66
N GLU A 303 13.18 10.68 47.64
CA GLU A 303 12.64 10.46 46.29
C GLU A 303 11.57 9.35 46.29
N ASP A 304 11.80 8.24 47.00
CA ASP A 304 10.87 7.10 47.07
C ASP A 304 9.58 7.41 47.85
N HIS A 305 9.62 8.34 48.81
CA HIS A 305 8.48 8.63 49.70
C HIS A 305 7.74 9.93 49.36
N LEU A 306 8.38 10.87 48.68
CA LEU A 306 7.80 12.17 48.32
C LEU A 306 7.36 12.27 46.85
N THR A 307 7.73 11.30 46.02
CA THR A 307 7.28 11.23 44.63
C THR A 307 6.53 9.94 44.36
N ARG A 308 5.78 9.90 43.26
CA ARG A 308 5.07 8.69 42.83
C ARG A 308 5.93 7.90 41.85
N PRO A 309 5.98 6.56 41.97
CA PRO A 309 6.47 5.73 40.89
C PRO A 309 5.57 5.89 39.66
N PRO A 310 6.08 5.57 38.44
CA PRO A 310 5.26 5.57 37.23
C PRO A 310 3.98 4.76 37.41
N GLY A 311 2.85 5.36 37.02
CA GLY A 311 1.53 4.78 37.23
C GLY A 311 0.47 5.42 36.36
N LEU A 312 -0.71 4.81 36.31
CA LEU A 312 -1.84 5.39 35.58
C LEU A 312 -2.24 6.74 36.16
N PHE A 313 -2.77 7.61 35.31
CA PHE A 313 -3.24 8.92 35.71
C PHE A 313 -4.40 8.81 36.69
N THR A 314 -4.31 9.54 37.79
CA THR A 314 -5.33 9.52 38.86
C THR A 314 -5.84 10.91 39.18
N TRP A 315 -7.11 10.99 39.51
CA TRP A 315 -7.77 12.19 40.02
C TRP A 315 -7.97 12.09 41.53
N LEU A 316 -7.68 13.18 42.25
CA LEU A 316 -7.94 13.27 43.69
C LEU A 316 -9.45 13.45 43.94
N SER A 317 -10.05 12.64 44.81
CA SER A 317 -11.47 12.78 45.20
C SER A 317 -11.63 13.43 46.56
N ASP A 318 -10.81 13.03 47.52
CA ASP A 318 -10.89 13.52 48.89
C ASP A 318 -9.57 13.34 49.63
N ILE A 319 -9.39 14.17 50.66
CA ILE A 319 -8.25 14.13 51.58
C ILE A 319 -8.81 14.05 53.00
N GLU A 320 -8.52 12.97 53.72
CA GLU A 320 -8.70 12.89 55.16
C GLU A 320 -7.42 13.34 55.86
N LEU A 321 -7.54 14.37 56.69
CA LEU A 321 -6.44 14.99 57.44
C LEU A 321 -6.58 14.59 58.92
N TYR A 322 -5.53 14.01 59.48
CA TYR A 322 -5.52 13.45 60.84
C TYR A 322 -4.68 14.30 61.79
N THR A 323 -5.26 14.62 62.95
CA THR A 323 -4.65 15.52 63.94
C THR A 323 -4.20 14.76 65.18
N GLU A 324 -2.93 14.92 65.57
CA GLU A 324 -2.35 14.42 66.82
C GLU A 324 -2.15 15.53 67.83
N SER A 325 -2.50 15.24 69.08
CA SER A 325 -2.25 16.11 70.22
C SER A 325 -0.98 15.66 70.93
N VAL A 326 0.05 16.49 70.92
CA VAL A 326 1.27 16.32 71.72
C VAL A 326 1.39 17.43 72.76
N ALA A 327 2.39 17.39 73.63
CA ALA A 327 2.57 18.38 74.68
C ALA A 327 2.80 19.80 74.11
N GLU A 328 3.31 19.87 72.89
CA GLU A 328 3.66 21.06 72.11
C GLU A 328 2.46 21.64 71.34
N GLY A 329 1.32 20.94 71.29
CA GLY A 329 0.09 21.37 70.62
C GLY A 329 -0.42 20.38 69.58
N ASP A 330 -1.63 20.63 69.08
CA ASP A 330 -2.25 19.83 68.02
C ASP A 330 -1.56 20.09 66.67
N TYR A 331 -1.39 19.06 65.85
CA TYR A 331 -0.82 19.19 64.51
C TYR A 331 -1.31 18.11 63.55
N LEU A 332 -1.14 18.34 62.24
CA LEU A 332 -1.38 17.33 61.21
C LEU A 332 -0.31 16.24 61.28
N SER A 333 -0.70 15.06 61.73
CA SER A 333 0.20 13.92 61.88
C SER A 333 0.04 12.88 60.78
N GLY A 334 -1.06 12.88 60.04
CA GLY A 334 -1.28 11.95 58.94
C GLY A 334 -2.26 12.45 57.89
N ILE A 335 -2.11 11.91 56.68
CA ILE A 335 -2.95 12.20 55.51
C ILE A 335 -3.42 10.87 54.93
N ARG A 336 -4.70 10.77 54.59
CA ARG A 336 -5.19 9.72 53.68
C ARG A 336 -5.78 10.38 52.44
N GLU A 337 -5.18 10.11 51.29
CA GLU A 337 -5.67 10.55 49.99
C GLU A 337 -6.52 9.46 49.35
N SER A 338 -7.68 9.86 48.83
CA SER A 338 -8.53 9.01 48.00
C SER A 338 -8.43 9.45 46.54
N LYS A 339 -8.21 8.50 45.64
CA LYS A 339 -7.97 8.75 44.21
C LYS A 339 -8.75 7.79 43.33
N TYR A 340 -9.07 8.20 42.12
CA TYR A 340 -9.75 7.36 41.13
C TYR A 340 -9.11 7.49 39.75
N TYR A 341 -9.25 6.45 38.91
CA TYR A 341 -8.79 6.49 37.53
C TYR A 341 -9.78 7.24 36.63
N THR A 342 -9.31 7.80 35.52
CA THR A 342 -10.15 8.52 34.56
C THR A 342 -11.30 7.64 34.06
N GLY A 343 -12.55 8.12 34.18
CA GLY A 343 -13.75 7.34 33.81
C GLY A 343 -14.19 6.25 34.80
N ASN A 344 -13.48 6.06 35.92
CA ASN A 344 -13.85 5.07 36.95
C ASN A 344 -13.91 5.69 38.35
N GLN A 345 -14.90 6.56 38.57
CA GLN A 345 -15.11 7.28 39.84
C GLN A 345 -15.55 6.37 41.00
N PHE A 346 -16.01 5.16 40.72
CA PHE A 346 -16.51 4.21 41.73
C PHE A 346 -15.39 3.41 42.40
N PHE A 347 -14.23 3.27 41.75
CA PHE A 347 -13.07 2.61 42.32
C PHE A 347 -12.13 3.65 42.94
N THR A 348 -12.01 3.62 44.26
CA THR A 348 -11.18 4.57 45.00
C THR A 348 -9.96 3.88 45.61
N MET A 349 -8.78 4.29 45.18
CA MET A 349 -7.49 3.95 45.79
C MET A 349 -7.24 4.84 47.00
N LYS A 350 -6.62 4.30 48.04
CA LYS A 350 -6.30 5.02 49.27
C LYS A 350 -4.83 4.94 49.57
N ASN A 351 -4.18 6.09 49.65
CA ASN A 351 -2.81 6.17 50.11
C ASN A 351 -2.79 6.82 51.50
N ILE A 352 -1.94 6.31 52.38
CA ILE A 352 -1.82 6.78 53.77
C ILE A 352 -0.38 7.23 53.99
N TYR A 353 -0.23 8.43 54.55
CA TYR A 353 1.06 9.00 54.92
C TYR A 353 1.00 9.49 56.37
N GLY A 354 2.16 9.50 57.03
CA GLY A 354 2.26 9.81 58.46
C GLY A 354 1.52 8.82 59.37
N ASN A 355 1.09 9.29 60.53
CA ASN A 355 0.40 8.50 61.54
C ASN A 355 -1.12 8.67 61.42
N THR A 356 -1.88 7.57 61.26
CA THR A 356 -3.36 7.60 61.21
C THR A 356 -4.05 6.82 62.33
N ASN A 357 -3.32 6.35 63.35
CA ASN A 357 -3.81 5.29 64.24
C ASN A 357 -4.62 5.74 65.48
N ARG A 358 -4.58 7.02 65.92
CA ARG A 358 -5.15 7.46 67.22
C ARG A 358 -5.67 8.91 67.28
N LEU A 359 -6.42 9.39 66.28
CA LEU A 359 -6.50 10.84 65.98
C LEU A 359 -7.92 11.36 65.70
N SER A 360 -8.13 12.67 65.90
CA SER A 360 -9.29 13.36 65.32
C SER A 360 -9.04 13.57 63.82
N LYS A 361 -10.09 13.54 62.99
CA LYS A 361 -9.95 13.65 61.53
C LYS A 361 -10.90 14.65 60.92
N GLN A 362 -10.46 15.28 59.84
CA GLN A 362 -11.26 16.15 59.01
C GLN A 362 -11.22 15.70 57.55
N LEU A 363 -12.37 15.68 56.88
CA LEU A 363 -12.49 15.30 55.47
C LEU A 363 -12.61 16.54 54.58
N ILE A 364 -11.78 16.62 53.55
CA ILE A 364 -11.86 17.59 52.46
C ILE A 364 -12.33 16.84 51.20
N THR A 365 -13.60 16.97 50.83
CA THR A 365 -14.18 16.30 49.65
C THR A 365 -14.16 17.22 48.44
N LEU A 366 -13.77 16.73 47.27
CA LEU A 366 -13.86 17.41 45.98
C LEU A 366 -15.08 16.90 45.20
N LEU A 367 -15.89 17.81 44.68
CA LEU A 367 -16.98 17.44 43.78
C LEU A 367 -16.44 17.01 42.42
N PRO A 368 -17.21 16.26 41.60
CA PRO A 368 -16.83 15.99 40.22
C PRO A 368 -16.54 17.30 39.47
N GLY A 369 -15.39 17.35 38.79
CA GLY A 369 -14.88 18.53 38.08
C GLY A 369 -14.34 19.65 38.97
N GLU A 370 -14.19 19.41 40.28
CA GLU A 370 -13.56 20.35 41.21
C GLU A 370 -12.10 19.97 41.46
N PHE A 371 -11.18 20.93 41.31
CA PHE A 371 -9.75 20.68 41.46
C PHE A 371 -9.12 21.67 42.44
N ILE A 372 -8.17 21.22 43.25
CA ILE A 372 -7.34 22.10 44.10
C ILE A 372 -6.25 22.68 43.21
N THR A 373 -6.17 24.00 43.10
CA THR A 373 -5.14 24.69 42.27
C THR A 373 -4.13 25.46 43.10
N HIS A 374 -4.51 25.83 44.33
CA HIS A 374 -3.62 26.52 45.27
C HIS A 374 -3.90 26.04 46.69
N LEU A 375 -2.90 26.14 47.56
CA LEU A 375 -3.05 25.88 48.99
C LEU A 375 -2.18 26.84 49.81
N SER A 376 -2.63 27.17 51.02
CA SER A 376 -1.87 27.94 52.00
C SER A 376 -1.68 27.10 53.26
N ILE A 377 -0.44 26.80 53.61
CA ILE A 377 -0.07 25.92 54.72
C ILE A 377 0.54 26.78 55.82
N ASN A 378 -0.04 26.69 57.01
CA ASN A 378 0.39 27.40 58.20
C ASN A 378 0.95 26.41 59.23
N ARG A 379 2.13 26.71 59.75
CA ARG A 379 2.91 25.86 60.65
C ARG A 379 3.20 26.58 61.95
N GLY A 380 3.13 25.83 63.05
CA GLY A 380 3.63 26.28 64.36
C GLY A 380 5.10 25.90 64.56
N PHE A 381 5.84 26.74 65.28
CA PHE A 381 7.23 26.49 65.65
C PHE A 381 7.60 27.05 67.03
N GLN A 382 8.61 26.46 67.69
CA GLN A 382 9.26 27.03 68.88
C GLN A 382 10.72 27.40 68.63
N THR A 383 11.19 28.46 69.30
CA THR A 383 12.59 28.90 69.29
C THR A 383 13.25 28.63 70.64
N ILE A 384 14.44 28.02 70.66
CA ILE A 384 15.29 27.89 71.87
C ILE A 384 16.56 28.72 71.66
N ALA A 385 17.14 29.27 72.74
CA ALA A 385 18.36 30.07 72.67
C ALA A 385 19.50 29.34 71.92
N GLY A 386 19.88 29.85 70.74
CA GLY A 386 20.93 29.30 69.89
C GLY A 386 20.46 28.39 68.74
N ILE A 387 19.18 27.97 68.70
CA ILE A 387 18.58 27.21 67.60
C ILE A 387 17.28 27.90 67.19
N ASN A 388 17.24 28.45 65.98
CA ASN A 388 16.04 29.10 65.46
C ASN A 388 15.08 28.01 64.92
N LYS A 389 13.87 27.90 65.48
CA LYS A 389 12.76 27.03 65.02
C LYS A 389 13.05 25.51 65.16
N LEU A 390 12.82 24.93 66.34
CA LEU A 390 13.08 23.52 66.69
C LEU A 390 12.10 22.49 66.11
N TYR A 391 10.88 22.90 65.73
CA TYR A 391 9.94 22.06 64.99
C TYR A 391 9.14 22.92 64.01
N SER A 392 8.60 22.28 62.98
CA SER A 392 7.69 22.88 62.01
C SER A 392 6.58 21.88 61.72
N LEU A 393 5.46 22.04 62.41
CA LEU A 393 4.33 21.13 62.31
C LEU A 393 3.14 21.88 61.71
N ILE A 394 2.45 21.26 60.76
CA ILE A 394 1.33 21.87 60.04
C ILE A 394 0.12 21.98 60.99
N GLN A 395 -0.37 23.20 61.18
CA GLN A 395 -1.51 23.49 62.06
C GLN A 395 -2.77 23.85 61.27
N LYS A 396 -2.61 24.50 60.11
CA LYS A 396 -3.74 24.90 59.27
C LYS A 396 -3.39 24.75 57.80
N ILE A 397 -4.36 24.34 56.99
CA ILE A 397 -4.27 24.32 55.54
C ILE A 397 -5.52 24.97 54.95
N VAL A 398 -5.34 25.93 54.05
CA VAL A 398 -6.41 26.52 53.23
C VAL A 398 -6.27 25.95 51.82
N PHE A 399 -7.24 25.18 51.36
CA PHE A 399 -7.32 24.65 50.00
C PHE A 399 -8.18 25.58 49.15
N THR A 400 -7.62 26.10 48.06
CA THR A 400 -8.36 26.84 47.05
C THR A 400 -8.72 25.90 45.91
N THR A 401 -10.02 25.69 45.70
CA THR A 401 -10.55 24.81 44.67
C THR A 401 -11.26 25.59 43.57
N PHE A 402 -11.24 25.05 42.35
CA PHE A 402 -11.98 25.60 41.22
C PHE A 402 -12.96 24.60 40.64
N LYS A 403 -14.17 25.08 40.35
CA LYS A 403 -15.20 24.33 39.63
C LYS A 403 -16.05 25.31 38.82
N ASN A 404 -16.25 25.02 37.52
CA ASN A 404 -17.04 25.86 36.60
C ASN A 404 -16.62 27.35 36.69
N ASP A 405 -15.31 27.61 36.62
CA ASP A 405 -14.65 28.92 36.75
C ASP A 405 -14.80 29.64 38.10
N ASN A 406 -15.57 29.10 39.05
CA ASN A 406 -15.75 29.63 40.39
C ASN A 406 -14.68 29.09 41.34
N GLU A 407 -14.20 29.97 42.22
CA GLU A 407 -13.24 29.66 43.28
C GLU A 407 -13.97 29.35 44.59
N TYR A 408 -13.51 28.34 45.33
CA TYR A 408 -14.00 27.98 46.65
C TYR A 408 -12.83 27.75 47.61
N GLN A 409 -13.08 27.89 48.91
CA GLN A 409 -12.08 27.62 49.95
C GLN A 409 -12.56 26.53 50.91
N LYS A 410 -11.67 25.58 51.21
CA LYS A 410 -11.87 24.51 52.19
C LYS A 410 -10.70 24.55 53.17
N ASN A 411 -10.96 24.44 54.46
CA ASN A 411 -9.93 24.71 55.47
C ASN A 411 -9.79 23.54 56.44
N PHE A 412 -8.55 23.11 56.69
CA PHE A 412 -8.17 22.31 57.84
C PHE A 412 -7.56 23.21 58.91
N ASN A 413 -7.95 23.04 60.17
CA ASN A 413 -7.40 23.84 61.27
C ASN A 413 -7.41 23.04 62.57
N VAL A 414 -6.30 23.09 63.30
CA VAL A 414 -6.16 22.48 64.63
C VAL A 414 -6.22 23.57 65.72
N ASN A 415 -6.71 23.22 66.91
CA ASN A 415 -6.96 24.19 67.98
C ASN A 415 -5.69 24.48 68.79
N ASN A 416 -4.77 25.29 68.27
CA ASN A 416 -3.64 25.80 69.06
C ASN A 416 -3.74 27.30 69.33
N GLN A 417 -3.72 27.66 70.60
CA GLN A 417 -3.47 29.03 71.04
C GLN A 417 -2.09 29.03 71.71
N ASN A 418 -1.18 29.89 71.22
CA ASN A 418 0.05 30.38 71.87
C ASN A 418 1.41 30.13 71.17
N GLU A 419 1.45 29.70 69.89
CA GLU A 419 2.73 29.53 69.17
C GLU A 419 2.91 30.54 68.01
N PRO A 420 4.15 30.99 67.72
CA PRO A 420 4.48 31.67 66.47
C PRO A 420 4.10 30.81 65.26
N GLN A 421 3.45 31.43 64.26
CA GLN A 421 3.03 30.76 63.04
C GLN A 421 3.72 31.34 61.80
N GLU A 422 4.04 30.46 60.86
CA GLU A 422 4.55 30.81 59.53
C GLU A 422 3.59 30.27 58.48
N THR A 423 3.24 31.08 57.48
CA THR A 423 2.30 30.70 56.41
C THR A 423 3.02 30.72 55.07
N THR A 424 2.90 29.63 54.33
CA THR A 424 3.52 29.41 53.02
C THR A 424 2.44 29.08 52.01
N ASN A 425 2.41 29.75 50.86
CA ASN A 425 1.46 29.43 49.79
C ASN A 425 2.07 28.40 48.85
N TYR A 426 1.23 27.71 48.09
CA TYR A 426 1.66 26.66 47.18
C TYR A 426 0.72 26.64 45.96
N PRO A 427 1.28 26.52 44.75
CA PRO A 427 2.69 26.73 44.46
C PRO A 427 3.12 28.17 44.84
N ASN A 428 4.27 28.31 45.47
CA ASN A 428 4.81 29.62 45.87
C ASN A 428 5.56 30.30 44.72
N ASP A 429 5.84 29.55 43.65
CA ASP A 429 7.00 29.86 42.79
C ASP A 429 6.66 30.77 41.59
N TYR A 430 5.39 30.93 41.16
CA TYR A 430 5.10 31.52 39.83
C TYR A 430 3.87 32.47 39.73
N GLY A 431 3.48 33.14 40.82
CA GLY A 431 2.26 33.97 40.87
C GLY A 431 2.45 35.48 40.57
N GLY A 432 2.08 35.93 39.37
CA GLY A 432 1.87 37.35 39.04
C GLY A 432 0.48 37.86 39.46
N SER A 433 0.36 39.15 39.79
CA SER A 433 -0.81 39.77 40.48
C SER A 433 -2.10 39.94 39.68
N ASN A 434 -2.25 39.35 38.49
CA ASN A 434 -3.45 39.50 37.65
C ASN A 434 -3.95 38.14 37.15
N SER A 435 -4.86 37.50 37.90
CA SER A 435 -5.88 36.50 37.46
C SER A 435 -5.52 35.36 36.49
N GLN A 436 -4.27 35.19 36.05
CA GLN A 436 -3.79 34.03 35.31
C GLN A 436 -3.48 32.93 36.32
N LYS A 437 -4.54 32.25 36.75
CA LYS A 437 -4.52 31.11 37.69
C LYS A 437 -3.41 30.13 37.28
N PHE A 438 -2.59 29.72 38.24
CA PHE A 438 -1.66 28.60 38.05
C PHE A 438 -2.39 27.42 37.38
N LYS A 439 -1.84 26.95 36.25
CA LYS A 439 -2.48 26.03 35.31
C LYS A 439 -2.23 24.57 35.66
N HIS A 440 -2.24 24.22 36.94
CA HIS A 440 -2.06 22.83 37.39
C HIS A 440 -3.01 22.50 38.54
N ASN A 441 -3.25 21.20 38.70
CA ASN A 441 -4.14 20.64 39.70
C ASN A 441 -3.34 19.77 40.68
N LEU A 442 -3.59 19.91 41.97
CA LEU A 442 -3.00 19.05 42.99
C LEU A 442 -3.45 17.61 42.76
N SER A 443 -2.49 16.71 42.78
CA SER A 443 -2.67 15.29 42.46
C SER A 443 -2.10 14.36 43.54
N HIS A 444 -1.19 14.86 44.37
CA HIS A 444 -0.53 14.08 45.41
C HIS A 444 0.04 14.98 46.53
N PHE A 445 -0.09 14.55 47.78
CA PHE A 445 0.32 15.23 49.00
C PHE A 445 0.88 14.21 50.03
N PRO A 446 2.08 13.65 49.78
CA PRO A 446 2.78 12.80 50.74
C PRO A 446 3.22 13.61 51.97
N LEU A 447 3.16 13.00 53.14
CA LEU A 447 3.59 13.59 54.41
C LEU A 447 4.48 12.62 55.19
N ILE A 448 5.66 13.10 55.57
CA ILE A 448 6.61 12.40 56.45
C ILE A 448 6.68 13.20 57.76
N ILE A 449 6.45 12.52 58.87
CA ILE A 449 6.70 13.07 60.21
C ILE A 449 8.06 12.54 60.66
N HIS A 450 9.07 13.40 60.63
CA HIS A 450 10.44 13.06 61.00
C HIS A 450 10.72 13.48 62.44
N LYS A 451 11.24 12.56 63.27
CA LYS A 451 11.68 12.86 64.63
C LYS A 451 13.14 13.31 64.61
N LEU A 452 13.46 14.46 65.19
CA LEU A 452 14.83 14.96 65.28
C LEU A 452 15.65 14.09 66.26
N GLU A 453 16.85 13.66 65.88
CA GLU A 453 17.64 12.72 66.70
C GLU A 453 18.12 13.31 68.03
N PHE A 454 18.30 14.64 68.10
CA PHE A 454 18.85 15.33 69.26
C PHE A 454 17.77 15.86 70.24
N ALA A 455 16.48 15.66 69.96
CA ALA A 455 15.38 16.13 70.81
C ALA A 455 14.08 15.32 70.62
N GLU A 456 13.07 15.51 71.48
CA GLU A 456 11.75 14.86 71.30
C GLU A 456 10.81 15.60 70.31
N TYR A 457 11.37 16.44 69.43
CA TYR A 457 10.62 17.26 68.49
C TYR A 457 10.45 16.61 67.11
N PHE A 458 9.39 17.02 66.40
CA PHE A 458 8.99 16.47 65.10
C PHE A 458 8.97 17.54 64.00
N HIS A 459 9.19 17.14 62.74
CA HIS A 459 9.11 18.00 61.57
C HIS A 459 8.21 17.39 60.50
N SER A 460 7.33 18.20 59.92
CA SER A 460 6.48 17.83 58.78
C SER A 460 7.24 18.07 57.48
N ILE A 461 7.67 17.00 56.82
CA ILE A 461 8.30 17.05 55.48
C ILE A 461 7.25 16.59 54.46
N PHE A 462 7.02 17.38 53.41
CA PHE A 462 6.12 17.00 52.32
C PHE A 462 6.62 17.56 51.00
N ALA A 463 6.11 16.98 49.92
CA ALA A 463 6.11 17.59 48.59
C ALA A 463 4.67 17.63 48.09
N LEU A 464 4.36 18.48 47.13
CA LEU A 464 3.04 18.54 46.49
C LEU A 464 3.21 18.22 45.02
N GLY A 465 2.53 17.16 44.56
CA GLY A 465 2.49 16.73 43.16
C GLY A 465 1.39 17.45 42.39
N TRP A 466 1.73 17.94 41.19
CA TRP A 466 0.86 18.75 40.33
C TRP A 466 0.80 18.21 38.91
N THR A 467 -0.41 18.01 38.40
CA THR A 467 -0.67 17.64 37.00
C THR A 467 -1.12 18.86 36.20
N HIS A 468 -0.76 18.94 34.91
CA HIS A 468 -1.10 20.08 34.08
C HIS A 468 -2.62 20.15 33.81
N ASN A 469 -3.17 21.36 33.69
CA ASN A 469 -4.61 21.55 33.49
C ASN A 469 -5.11 21.21 32.08
N SER A 470 -4.23 20.87 31.14
CA SER A 470 -4.62 20.36 29.82
C SER A 470 -5.32 19.00 29.90
N VAL A 471 -5.10 18.24 30.98
CA VAL A 471 -5.63 16.88 31.09
C VAL A 471 -7.15 16.91 31.27
N ASN A 472 -7.89 16.26 30.37
CA ASN A 472 -9.34 16.25 30.40
C ASN A 472 -9.89 15.12 31.29
N SER A 473 -10.65 15.44 32.34
CA SER A 473 -11.22 14.42 33.25
C SER A 473 -12.23 13.44 32.63
N GLN A 474 -12.70 13.71 31.41
CA GLN A 474 -13.69 12.92 30.69
C GLN A 474 -13.16 12.26 29.42
N ASN A 475 -11.89 12.48 29.04
CA ASN A 475 -11.34 11.98 27.77
C ASN A 475 -12.25 12.35 26.58
N LEU A 476 -12.62 13.63 26.50
CA LEU A 476 -13.53 14.15 25.47
C LEU A 476 -12.81 14.20 24.11
N ILE A 477 -13.42 13.60 23.09
CA ILE A 477 -12.95 13.56 21.72
C ILE A 477 -13.57 14.74 20.96
N SER A 478 -12.70 15.52 20.33
CA SER A 478 -13.04 16.71 19.56
C SER A 478 -13.66 16.35 18.22
N GLU A 479 -14.58 17.18 17.73
CA GLU A 479 -15.24 16.97 16.45
C GLU A 479 -14.53 17.66 15.27
N SER A 480 -13.55 18.52 15.55
CA SER A 480 -12.98 19.47 14.59
C SER A 480 -11.49 19.26 14.34
N VAL A 481 -10.75 18.88 15.38
CA VAL A 481 -9.30 18.64 15.36
C VAL A 481 -9.00 17.20 15.78
N SER A 482 -7.75 16.75 15.59
CA SER A 482 -7.37 15.41 16.07
C SER A 482 -7.25 15.41 17.59
N THR A 483 -7.77 14.42 18.30
CA THR A 483 -7.64 14.33 19.77
C THR A 483 -6.63 13.26 20.15
N GLN A 484 -5.64 13.63 20.96
CA GLN A 484 -4.65 12.71 21.52
C GLN A 484 -5.01 12.38 22.96
N ILE A 485 -5.25 11.10 23.25
CA ILE A 485 -5.55 10.61 24.60
C ILE A 485 -4.39 9.71 25.05
N PRO A 486 -3.55 10.17 25.99
CA PRO A 486 -2.49 9.35 26.56
C PRO A 486 -3.02 8.06 27.17
N LEU A 487 -2.42 6.92 26.83
CA LEU A 487 -2.91 5.60 27.23
C LEU A 487 -2.79 5.40 28.76
N VAL A 488 -1.87 6.10 29.42
CA VAL A 488 -1.78 6.16 30.89
C VAL A 488 -3.05 6.68 31.57
N LYS A 489 -4.01 7.25 30.84
CA LYS A 489 -5.33 7.60 31.36
C LYS A 489 -6.32 6.44 31.35
N ALA A 490 -5.88 5.21 31.08
CA ALA A 490 -6.63 3.99 31.25
C ALA A 490 -7.18 3.85 32.68
N TYR A 491 -8.25 3.08 32.84
CA TYR A 491 -8.83 2.77 34.15
C TYR A 491 -8.58 1.33 34.60
N GLU A 492 -8.08 0.50 33.69
CA GLU A 492 -7.77 -0.90 33.92
C GLU A 492 -6.54 -1.27 33.09
N VAL A 493 -5.54 -1.83 33.76
CA VAL A 493 -4.39 -2.46 33.13
C VAL A 493 -4.18 -3.82 33.79
N THR A 494 -4.14 -4.86 32.98
CA THR A 494 -3.92 -6.23 33.43
C THR A 494 -2.52 -6.63 33.02
N ASN A 495 -1.68 -7.05 33.97
CA ASN A 495 -0.30 -7.51 33.74
C ASN A 495 0.64 -6.56 32.97
N ASN A 496 0.26 -5.29 32.76
CA ASN A 496 1.10 -4.28 32.10
C ASN A 496 1.94 -3.49 33.10
N SER A 497 3.01 -2.87 32.62
CA SER A 497 3.83 -1.90 33.36
C SER A 497 3.61 -0.50 32.82
N VAL A 498 3.50 0.49 33.72
CA VAL A 498 3.65 1.89 33.35
C VAL A 498 5.12 2.25 33.47
N ILE A 499 5.68 2.88 32.44
CA ILE A 499 7.09 3.22 32.37
C ILE A 499 7.26 4.73 32.21
N ARG A 500 8.28 5.28 32.88
CA ARG A 500 8.65 6.69 32.74
C ARG A 500 8.94 7.03 31.27
N GLY A 501 8.27 8.05 30.75
CA GLY A 501 8.44 8.49 29.37
C GLY A 501 9.86 9.01 29.06
N PRO A 502 10.28 9.01 27.78
CA PRO A 502 11.61 9.45 27.34
C PRO A 502 11.86 10.97 27.45
N GLY A 503 10.81 11.75 27.77
CA GLY A 503 10.86 13.20 27.95
C GLY A 503 10.10 14.02 26.89
N PHE A 504 9.78 13.43 25.73
CA PHE A 504 9.08 14.13 24.64
C PHE A 504 7.61 13.74 24.45
N THR A 505 7.08 12.90 25.35
CA THR A 505 5.71 12.36 25.28
C THR A 505 4.72 13.14 26.13
N GLY A 506 5.19 14.06 26.98
CA GLY A 506 4.37 14.84 27.90
C GLY A 506 3.93 14.08 29.16
N GLY A 507 4.35 12.81 29.31
CA GLY A 507 4.03 11.94 30.42
C GLY A 507 4.59 10.52 30.25
N ASP A 508 4.11 9.62 31.09
CA ASP A 508 4.52 8.21 31.10
C ASP A 508 3.86 7.39 29.98
N LEU A 509 4.38 6.18 29.75
CA LEU A 509 3.96 5.23 28.72
C LEU A 509 3.43 3.93 29.33
N ILE A 510 2.68 3.15 28.56
CA ILE A 510 2.32 1.78 28.94
C ILE A 510 3.15 0.79 28.12
N GLU A 511 3.84 -0.12 28.81
CA GLU A 511 4.36 -1.35 28.22
C GLU A 511 3.22 -2.39 28.17
N LEU A 512 2.65 -2.60 26.99
CA LEU A 512 1.52 -3.50 26.81
C LEU A 512 2.01 -4.96 26.79
N ARG A 513 1.61 -5.71 27.82
CA ARG A 513 1.90 -7.13 28.01
C ARG A 513 0.67 -8.02 27.85
N ASP A 514 -0.52 -7.50 28.15
CA ASP A 514 -1.79 -8.24 28.05
C ASP A 514 -2.91 -7.28 27.62
N LYS A 515 -3.62 -6.63 28.56
CA LYS A 515 -4.81 -5.82 28.24
C LYS A 515 -4.80 -4.46 28.92
N CYS A 516 -5.27 -3.44 28.20
CA CYS A 516 -5.46 -2.07 28.69
C CYS A 516 -6.86 -1.56 28.30
N SER A 517 -7.62 -0.98 29.23
CA SER A 517 -8.95 -0.42 28.96
C SER A 517 -9.01 1.06 29.28
N ILE A 518 -9.55 1.86 28.34
CA ILE A 518 -9.76 3.30 28.50
C ILE A 518 -11.20 3.68 28.20
N LYS A 519 -11.71 4.70 28.91
CA LYS A 519 -13.02 5.30 28.69
C LYS A 519 -12.87 6.67 28.06
N CYS A 520 -13.70 6.97 27.08
CA CYS A 520 -13.76 8.27 26.42
C CYS A 520 -15.21 8.71 26.16
N LYS A 521 -15.39 9.95 25.71
CA LYS A 521 -16.69 10.49 25.28
C LYS A 521 -16.50 11.26 23.99
N ALA A 522 -17.44 11.19 23.05
CA ALA A 522 -17.41 12.02 21.86
C ALA A 522 -18.23 13.30 22.05
N SER A 523 -17.72 14.43 21.54
CA SER A 523 -18.40 15.74 21.59
C SER A 523 -19.64 15.79 20.69
N SER A 524 -19.66 15.01 19.61
CA SER A 524 -20.77 14.89 18.66
C SER A 524 -20.72 13.55 17.92
N LEU A 525 -21.85 13.17 17.34
CA LEU A 525 -21.96 11.97 16.50
C LEU A 525 -21.16 12.19 15.20
N LYS A 526 -19.99 11.57 15.11
CA LYS A 526 -19.10 11.62 13.93
C LYS A 526 -18.33 10.32 13.74
N LYS A 527 -17.78 10.17 12.54
CA LYS A 527 -16.83 9.11 12.20
C LYS A 527 -15.40 9.52 12.51
N TYR A 528 -14.60 8.56 12.96
CA TYR A 528 -13.21 8.77 13.33
C TYR A 528 -12.32 7.67 12.76
N ALA A 529 -11.05 8.00 12.54
CA ALA A 529 -9.98 7.03 12.44
C ALA A 529 -9.25 6.98 13.79
N ILE A 530 -9.02 5.76 14.30
CA ILE A 530 -8.31 5.55 15.57
C ILE A 530 -6.92 5.01 15.28
N SER A 531 -5.89 5.72 15.76
CA SER A 531 -4.50 5.34 15.58
C SER A 531 -3.74 5.21 16.90
N LEU A 532 -2.76 4.32 16.96
CA LEU A 532 -1.79 4.20 18.05
C LEU A 532 -0.53 5.00 17.74
N PHE A 533 0.04 5.67 18.73
CA PHE A 533 1.45 6.10 18.70
C PHE A 533 2.27 5.16 19.59
N TYR A 534 3.13 4.35 18.96
CA TYR A 534 3.77 3.20 19.61
C TYR A 534 5.26 3.07 19.24
N ALA A 535 6.00 2.33 20.07
CA ALA A 535 7.35 1.86 19.79
C ALA A 535 7.45 0.36 20.09
N ALA A 536 7.98 -0.43 19.15
CA ALA A 536 8.14 -1.88 19.31
C ALA A 536 9.50 -2.36 18.81
N ASN A 537 10.10 -3.34 19.48
CA ASN A 537 11.36 -3.96 19.01
C ASN A 537 11.15 -5.23 18.17
N ASN A 538 9.92 -5.76 18.13
CA ASN A 538 9.52 -6.93 17.38
C ASN A 538 8.18 -6.65 16.66
N ALA A 539 7.81 -7.51 15.72
CA ALA A 539 6.45 -7.52 15.20
C ALA A 539 5.51 -8.13 16.25
N ILE A 540 4.43 -7.41 16.61
CA ILE A 540 3.57 -7.76 17.75
C ILE A 540 2.11 -7.64 17.32
N ALA A 541 1.32 -8.68 17.57
CA ALA A 541 -0.09 -8.72 17.22
C ALA A 541 -0.93 -8.04 18.31
N VAL A 542 -1.77 -7.08 17.92
CA VAL A 542 -2.60 -6.29 18.83
C VAL A 542 -4.02 -6.20 18.27
N SER A 543 -5.01 -6.29 19.14
CA SER A 543 -6.41 -6.04 18.83
C SER A 543 -6.93 -4.82 19.59
N ILE A 544 -7.89 -4.12 18.99
CA ILE A 544 -8.67 -3.07 19.61
C ILE A 544 -10.15 -3.40 19.48
N ASP A 545 -10.90 -3.25 20.57
CA ASP A 545 -12.35 -3.31 20.60
C ASP A 545 -12.91 -1.96 21.06
N VAL A 546 -13.87 -1.43 20.31
CA VAL A 546 -14.60 -0.19 20.59
C VAL A 546 -16.09 -0.47 20.45
N GLY A 547 -16.78 -0.70 21.56
CA GLY A 547 -18.15 -1.21 21.54
C GLY A 547 -18.23 -2.59 20.85
N ASP A 548 -19.10 -2.71 19.85
CA ASP A 548 -19.26 -3.93 19.03
C ASP A 548 -18.29 -4.00 17.84
N SER A 549 -17.47 -2.97 17.62
CA SER A 549 -16.49 -2.91 16.52
C SER A 549 -15.10 -3.32 17.01
N GLY A 550 -14.43 -4.23 16.31
CA GLY A 550 -13.07 -4.66 16.66
C GLY A 550 -12.17 -4.81 15.44
N ALA A 551 -10.87 -4.64 15.64
CA ALA A 551 -9.85 -4.88 14.62
C ALA A 551 -8.57 -5.47 15.23
N GLY A 552 -7.99 -6.47 14.56
CA GLY A 552 -6.68 -7.02 14.87
C GLY A 552 -5.64 -6.57 13.85
N VAL A 553 -4.42 -6.30 14.30
CA VAL A 553 -3.31 -5.88 13.45
C VAL A 553 -1.96 -6.42 13.91
N LEU A 554 -1.04 -6.59 12.97
CA LEU A 554 0.36 -6.88 13.26
C LEU A 554 1.18 -5.58 13.22
N LEU A 555 1.48 -5.04 14.40
CA LEU A 555 2.40 -3.89 14.54
C LEU A 555 3.81 -4.31 14.12
N GLN A 556 4.52 -3.44 13.42
CA GLN A 556 5.86 -3.71 12.92
C GLN A 556 6.92 -3.19 13.90
N PRO A 557 8.12 -3.79 13.95
CA PRO A 557 9.20 -3.26 14.77
C PRO A 557 9.59 -1.86 14.29
N THR A 558 9.70 -0.93 15.23
CA THR A 558 10.08 0.47 14.99
C THR A 558 11.52 0.77 15.43
N PHE A 559 12.10 -0.03 16.32
CA PHE A 559 13.48 0.08 16.75
C PHE A 559 14.14 -1.29 16.92
N SER A 560 15.47 -1.33 17.03
CA SER A 560 16.23 -2.55 17.31
C SER A 560 17.02 -2.38 18.60
N ARG A 561 16.92 -3.36 19.50
CA ARG A 561 17.65 -3.34 20.77
C ARG A 561 19.15 -3.49 20.53
N LYS A 562 19.95 -2.52 21.00
CA LYS A 562 21.42 -2.59 20.94
C LYS A 562 21.98 -3.39 22.12
N GLY A 563 22.16 -4.71 21.94
CA GLY A 563 22.93 -5.58 22.84
C GLY A 563 22.40 -5.75 24.28
N ASN A 564 22.70 -6.89 24.89
CA ASN A 564 22.27 -7.24 26.24
C ASN A 564 23.19 -6.54 27.27
N ASN A 565 22.76 -5.40 27.83
CA ASN A 565 22.68 -5.19 29.30
C ASN A 565 22.40 -3.75 29.76
N ASN A 566 22.39 -2.72 28.90
CA ASN A 566 22.21 -1.31 29.33
C ASN A 566 21.11 -0.51 28.60
N PHE A 567 20.20 -1.14 27.85
CA PHE A 567 19.11 -0.40 27.20
C PHE A 567 18.12 0.15 28.25
N THR A 568 17.95 1.46 28.29
CA THR A 568 16.90 2.13 29.05
C THR A 568 15.90 2.78 28.11
N ILE A 569 14.64 2.88 28.52
CA ILE A 569 13.59 3.52 27.68
C ILE A 569 13.88 5.02 27.45
N GLN A 570 14.72 5.62 28.30
CA GLN A 570 15.24 6.98 28.12
C GLN A 570 16.21 7.12 26.93
N ASP A 571 16.72 6.01 26.38
CA ASP A 571 17.58 6.01 25.19
C ASP A 571 16.80 6.07 23.86
N LEU A 572 15.46 5.92 23.90
CA LEU A 572 14.61 5.98 22.72
C LEU A 572 14.53 7.42 22.18
N ASN A 573 14.69 7.55 20.87
CA ASN A 573 14.58 8.80 20.14
C ASN A 573 13.17 8.94 19.55
N TYR A 574 12.82 10.15 19.10
CA TYR A 574 11.52 10.42 18.49
C TYR A 574 11.18 9.46 17.34
N LYS A 575 12.15 9.16 16.46
CA LYS A 575 11.98 8.25 15.32
C LYS A 575 11.72 6.79 15.67
N ASP A 576 11.98 6.40 16.92
CA ASP A 576 11.74 5.03 17.39
C ASP A 576 10.23 4.80 17.67
N PHE A 577 9.41 5.87 17.61
CA PHE A 577 7.96 5.82 17.70
C PHE A 577 7.30 6.04 16.33
N GLN A 578 6.17 5.38 16.09
CA GLN A 578 5.40 5.49 14.86
C GLN A 578 3.88 5.53 15.12
N TYR A 579 3.15 6.11 14.18
CA TYR A 579 1.69 6.02 14.16
C TYR A 579 1.23 4.79 13.37
N HIS A 580 0.21 4.09 13.87
CA HIS A 580 -0.48 3.02 13.14
C HIS A 580 -1.99 3.13 13.31
N THR A 581 -2.74 3.19 12.21
CA THR A 581 -4.20 3.26 12.23
C THR A 581 -4.80 1.87 12.40
N LEU A 582 -5.60 1.68 13.44
CA LEU A 582 -6.23 0.41 13.78
C LEU A 582 -7.64 0.28 13.20
N LEU A 583 -8.42 1.35 13.33
CA LEU A 583 -9.81 1.43 12.89
C LEU A 583 -10.00 2.67 12.04
N VAL A 584 -10.81 2.54 11.00
CA VAL A 584 -11.22 3.64 10.11
C VAL A 584 -12.74 3.60 10.03
N ASP A 585 -13.36 4.78 9.89
CA ASP A 585 -14.81 4.95 9.74
C ASP A 585 -15.64 4.48 10.94
N ILE A 586 -15.08 4.52 12.16
CA ILE A 586 -15.84 4.22 13.36
C ILE A 586 -16.70 5.40 13.77
N GLU A 587 -18.02 5.19 13.80
CA GLU A 587 -18.97 6.18 14.28
C GLU A 587 -19.07 6.11 15.81
N LEU A 588 -18.82 7.23 16.48
CA LEU A 588 -18.84 7.31 17.94
C LEU A 588 -20.08 8.08 18.41
N PRO A 589 -20.89 7.51 19.32
CA PRO A 589 -22.11 8.16 19.81
C PRO A 589 -21.80 9.39 20.67
N GLU A 590 -22.60 10.43 20.51
CA GLU A 590 -22.47 11.68 21.27
C GLU A 590 -22.78 11.48 22.75
N SER A 591 -21.92 12.01 23.63
CA SER A 591 -22.13 12.08 25.09
C SER A 591 -22.27 10.74 25.84
N GLU A 592 -22.16 9.59 25.16
CA GLU A 592 -22.13 8.26 25.78
C GLU A 592 -20.71 7.87 26.24
N GLU A 593 -20.63 6.96 27.23
CA GLU A 593 -19.34 6.38 27.62
C GLU A 593 -18.89 5.36 26.57
N ILE A 594 -17.79 5.67 25.89
CA ILE A 594 -17.16 4.80 24.90
C ILE A 594 -16.06 4.01 25.60
N HIS A 595 -16.22 2.69 25.61
CA HIS A 595 -15.24 1.77 26.17
C HIS A 595 -14.32 1.26 25.07
N ILE A 596 -13.02 1.42 25.28
CA ILE A 596 -11.99 0.97 24.35
C ILE A 596 -11.10 -0.02 25.07
N HIS A 597 -11.00 -1.22 24.51
CA HIS A 597 -10.12 -2.28 25.01
C HIS A 597 -9.01 -2.49 24.00
N LEU A 598 -7.77 -2.40 24.45
CA LEU A 598 -6.60 -2.73 23.67
C LEU A 598 -5.98 -4.00 24.26
N LYS A 599 -5.74 -5.01 23.43
CA LYS A 599 -5.25 -6.31 23.85
C LYS A 599 -4.09 -6.76 22.98
N ARG A 600 -3.08 -7.34 23.64
CA ARG A 600 -2.00 -8.06 23.00
C ARG A 600 -2.47 -9.47 22.67
N GLU A 601 -2.24 -9.91 21.44
CA GLU A 601 -2.72 -11.22 20.95
C GLU A 601 -1.62 -12.29 20.92
N ASP A 602 -0.35 -11.90 20.98
CA ASP A 602 0.78 -12.80 21.19
C ASP A 602 1.07 -13.02 22.68
N ASP A 603 1.70 -14.15 23.00
CA ASP A 603 2.19 -14.43 24.35
C ASP A 603 3.33 -13.46 24.69
N TYR A 604 3.27 -12.86 25.88
CA TYR A 604 4.35 -11.99 26.35
C TYR A 604 5.65 -12.77 26.53
N GLU A 605 6.71 -12.30 25.87
CA GLU A 605 8.07 -12.81 26.01
C GLU A 605 8.99 -11.76 26.65
N GLU A 606 9.83 -12.18 27.59
CA GLU A 606 10.80 -11.29 28.23
C GLU A 606 11.78 -10.71 27.20
N GLY A 607 11.89 -9.39 27.17
CA GLY A 607 12.70 -8.68 26.18
C GLY A 607 11.97 -8.29 24.89
N VAL A 608 10.72 -8.72 24.69
CA VAL A 608 9.83 -8.23 23.63
C VAL A 608 8.97 -7.08 24.15
N ILE A 609 9.29 -5.87 23.69
CA ILE A 609 8.78 -4.60 24.22
C ILE A 609 7.79 -4.00 23.22
N LEU A 610 6.58 -3.71 23.70
CA LEU A 610 5.60 -2.85 23.05
C LEU A 610 5.28 -1.68 23.99
N LEU A 611 5.74 -0.48 23.64
CA LEU A 611 5.40 0.74 24.34
C LEU A 611 4.31 1.49 23.58
N ILE A 612 3.29 1.94 24.28
CA ILE A 612 2.23 2.77 23.71
C ILE A 612 2.15 4.06 24.51
N ASP A 613 2.19 5.17 23.79
CA ASP A 613 2.05 6.51 24.35
C ASP A 613 0.57 6.90 24.41
N LYS A 614 -0.11 6.91 23.26
CA LYS A 614 -1.44 7.51 23.13
C LYS A 614 -2.25 6.90 22.00
N LEU A 615 -3.57 7.05 22.15
CA LEU A 615 -4.54 6.88 21.08
C LEU A 615 -4.84 8.24 20.43
N GLU A 616 -4.91 8.26 19.11
CA GLU A 616 -5.35 9.40 18.34
C GLU A 616 -6.71 9.13 17.72
N PHE A 617 -7.62 10.07 17.90
CA PHE A 617 -8.91 10.11 17.24
C PHE A 617 -8.87 11.22 16.20
N LYS A 618 -8.79 10.85 14.92
CA LYS A 618 -8.80 11.81 13.82
C LYS A 618 -10.22 11.86 13.24
N PRO A 619 -10.93 13.01 13.31
CA PRO A 619 -12.27 13.12 12.74
C PRO A 619 -12.21 12.89 11.22
N ILE A 620 -13.09 12.01 10.73
CA ILE A 620 -13.23 11.72 9.31
C ILE A 620 -14.28 12.66 8.73
N ASP A 621 -13.87 13.38 7.72
CA ASP A 621 -14.77 14.14 6.86
C ASP A 621 -14.42 13.88 5.38
N GLU A 622 -15.17 14.51 4.47
CA GLU A 622 -14.95 14.33 3.03
C GLU A 622 -13.50 14.65 2.61
N ASN A 623 -12.86 15.64 3.24
CA ASN A 623 -11.48 15.99 2.97
C ASN A 623 -10.48 14.93 3.45
N TYR A 624 -10.71 14.30 4.61
CA TYR A 624 -9.86 13.20 5.09
C TYR A 624 -9.88 11.99 4.15
N THR A 625 -11.07 11.59 3.69
CA THR A 625 -11.20 10.50 2.72
C THR A 625 -10.43 10.81 1.43
N ASN A 626 -10.53 12.05 0.96
CA ASN A 626 -9.80 12.51 -0.22
C ASN A 626 -8.27 12.55 -0.01
N GLU A 627 -7.79 12.97 1.16
CA GLU A 627 -6.36 12.97 1.52
C GLU A 627 -5.80 11.54 1.64
N MET A 628 -6.53 10.63 2.28
CA MET A 628 -6.17 9.22 2.37
C MET A 628 -6.10 8.57 0.97
N ASN A 629 -7.08 8.85 0.11
CA ASN A 629 -7.09 8.35 -1.27
C ASN A 629 -5.88 8.86 -2.05
N LEU A 630 -5.51 10.14 -1.88
CA LEU A 630 -4.31 10.72 -2.49
C LEU A 630 -3.04 10.01 -2.03
N GLU A 631 -2.84 9.78 -0.73
CA GLU A 631 -1.63 9.12 -0.21
C GLU A 631 -1.56 7.63 -0.58
N LYS A 632 -2.70 6.91 -0.54
CA LYS A 632 -2.80 5.54 -1.05
C LYS A 632 -2.40 5.48 -2.52
N ALA A 633 -2.91 6.39 -3.34
CA ALA A 633 -2.60 6.46 -4.76
C ALA A 633 -1.12 6.80 -5.02
N LYS A 634 -0.54 7.77 -4.30
CA LYS A 634 0.91 8.09 -4.40
C LYS A 634 1.77 6.87 -4.09
N LYS A 635 1.48 6.15 -3.00
CA LYS A 635 2.21 4.96 -2.60
C LYS A 635 2.09 3.86 -3.66
N ALA A 636 0.87 3.61 -4.14
CA ALA A 636 0.60 2.61 -5.18
C ALA A 636 1.37 2.90 -6.47
N VAL A 637 1.37 4.15 -6.94
CA VAL A 637 2.12 4.58 -8.14
C VAL A 637 3.63 4.43 -7.94
N ASN A 638 4.16 4.84 -6.80
CA ASN A 638 5.61 4.76 -6.53
C ASN A 638 6.12 3.32 -6.52
N VAL A 639 5.30 2.35 -6.07
CA VAL A 639 5.68 0.93 -6.01
C VAL A 639 5.86 0.30 -7.40
N LEU A 640 5.27 0.89 -8.46
CA LEU A 640 5.38 0.37 -9.83
C LEU A 640 6.81 0.45 -10.40
N PHE A 641 7.65 1.36 -9.89
CA PHE A 641 8.94 1.71 -10.48
C PHE A 641 10.13 1.22 -9.66
N ILE A 642 11.26 0.93 -10.34
CA ILE A 642 12.52 0.55 -9.68
C ILE A 642 13.18 1.76 -8.98
N ASN A 643 13.15 2.96 -9.60
CA ASN A 643 13.65 4.23 -9.05
C ASN A 643 13.00 5.42 -9.79
N ALA A 644 12.42 6.38 -9.06
CA ALA A 644 12.01 7.72 -9.52
C ALA A 644 11.49 7.79 -10.98
N THR A 645 10.57 6.89 -11.35
CA THR A 645 9.89 6.77 -12.65
C THR A 645 10.67 6.25 -13.88
N ASN A 646 11.92 5.78 -13.78
CA ASN A 646 12.70 5.45 -14.99
C ASN A 646 12.44 4.06 -15.62
N ALA A 647 11.99 3.08 -14.85
CA ALA A 647 11.75 1.72 -15.32
C ALA A 647 10.73 1.00 -14.41
N LEU A 648 9.91 0.12 -15.01
CA LEU A 648 9.00 -0.75 -14.26
C LEU A 648 9.76 -1.87 -13.55
N LYS A 649 9.26 -2.29 -12.39
CA LYS A 649 9.69 -3.55 -11.79
C LYS A 649 9.21 -4.74 -12.64
N MET A 650 9.96 -5.84 -12.62
CA MET A 650 9.70 -7.02 -13.46
C MET A 650 8.42 -7.78 -13.06
N ASP A 651 8.10 -7.79 -11.77
CA ASP A 651 6.94 -8.44 -11.16
C ASP A 651 5.63 -7.64 -11.29
N VAL A 652 5.71 -6.35 -11.61
CA VAL A 652 4.53 -5.52 -11.91
C VAL A 652 3.92 -5.99 -13.22
N THR A 653 2.66 -6.45 -13.21
CA THR A 653 1.91 -6.89 -14.39
C THR A 653 1.16 -5.75 -15.06
N ASP A 654 0.72 -5.96 -16.30
CA ASP A 654 -0.13 -5.00 -16.99
C ASP A 654 -1.47 -4.75 -16.26
N TYR A 655 -2.06 -5.81 -15.69
CA TYR A 655 -3.26 -5.73 -14.86
C TYR A 655 -3.03 -4.90 -13.58
N HIS A 656 -1.89 -5.08 -12.88
CA HIS A 656 -1.57 -4.28 -11.70
C HIS A 656 -1.54 -2.78 -12.01
N ILE A 657 -1.02 -2.38 -13.18
CA ILE A 657 -0.99 -0.97 -13.59
C ILE A 657 -2.41 -0.42 -13.76
N ASP A 658 -3.32 -1.21 -14.35
CA ASP A 658 -4.73 -0.81 -14.51
C ASP A 658 -5.45 -0.66 -13.16
N GLN A 659 -5.17 -1.54 -12.20
CA GLN A 659 -5.72 -1.42 -10.85
C GLN A 659 -5.22 -0.16 -10.13
N VAL A 660 -3.93 0.17 -10.26
CA VAL A 660 -3.38 1.43 -9.72
C VAL A 660 -3.96 2.65 -10.45
N ALA A 661 -4.29 2.54 -11.73
CA ALA A 661 -4.99 3.59 -12.47
C ALA A 661 -6.39 3.88 -11.91
N ASN A 662 -7.13 2.84 -11.56
CA ASN A 662 -8.44 2.98 -10.92
C ASN A 662 -8.33 3.71 -9.57
N LEU A 663 -7.30 3.40 -8.76
CA LEU A 663 -7.06 4.11 -7.49
C LEU A 663 -6.79 5.62 -7.67
N VAL A 664 -6.07 6.02 -8.74
CA VAL A 664 -5.81 7.43 -9.03
C VAL A 664 -7.07 8.16 -9.52
N GLU A 665 -7.98 7.49 -10.22
CA GLU A 665 -9.26 8.08 -10.62
C GLU A 665 -10.11 8.51 -9.43
N CYS A 666 -9.93 7.85 -8.28
CA CYS A 666 -10.63 8.13 -7.02
C CYS A 666 -10.12 9.34 -6.23
N ILE A 667 -9.10 10.03 -6.74
CA ILE A 667 -8.65 11.30 -6.18
C ILE A 667 -9.64 12.40 -6.59
N SER A 668 -10.06 13.23 -5.63
CA SER A 668 -10.95 14.38 -5.88
C SER A 668 -10.37 15.34 -6.92
N ASP A 669 -11.16 15.63 -7.95
CA ASP A 669 -10.84 16.61 -8.98
C ASP A 669 -10.88 18.05 -8.45
N ASP A 670 -11.62 18.30 -7.36
CA ASP A 670 -11.77 19.64 -6.78
C ASP A 670 -10.61 20.01 -5.83
N LEU A 671 -10.13 19.04 -5.05
CA LEU A 671 -9.13 19.28 -4.00
C LEU A 671 -7.69 19.06 -4.47
N TYR A 672 -7.45 18.06 -5.32
CA TYR A 672 -6.10 17.58 -5.65
C TYR A 672 -5.88 17.43 -7.16
N ALA A 673 -6.51 18.29 -7.96
CA ALA A 673 -6.42 18.26 -9.43
C ALA A 673 -4.97 18.16 -9.93
N LYS A 674 -4.05 18.94 -9.35
CA LYS A 674 -2.65 19.00 -9.79
C LYS A 674 -1.91 17.70 -9.49
N GLU A 675 -2.12 17.14 -8.31
CA GLU A 675 -1.53 15.88 -7.87
C GLU A 675 -2.09 14.71 -8.67
N LYS A 676 -3.41 14.68 -8.87
CA LYS A 676 -4.08 13.68 -9.71
C LYS A 676 -3.53 13.67 -11.12
N ILE A 677 -3.37 14.85 -11.76
CA ILE A 677 -2.77 14.96 -13.10
C ILE A 677 -1.34 14.39 -13.12
N LYS A 678 -0.51 14.70 -12.13
CA LYS A 678 0.86 14.16 -12.03
C LYS A 678 0.86 12.64 -11.90
N LEU A 679 -0.02 12.08 -11.06
CA LEU A 679 -0.14 10.64 -10.88
C LEU A 679 -0.68 9.95 -12.14
N LEU A 680 -1.69 10.53 -12.81
CA LEU A 680 -2.19 10.04 -14.09
C LEU A 680 -1.10 10.04 -15.17
N HIS A 681 -0.24 11.05 -15.22
CA HIS A 681 0.90 11.07 -16.13
C HIS A 681 1.89 9.94 -15.82
N ALA A 682 2.22 9.73 -14.55
CA ALA A 682 3.11 8.64 -14.13
C ALA A 682 2.52 7.26 -14.48
N ILE A 683 1.21 7.05 -14.28
CA ILE A 683 0.54 5.80 -14.62
C ILE A 683 0.49 5.58 -16.14
N LYS A 684 0.18 6.62 -16.92
CA LYS A 684 0.23 6.53 -18.38
C LYS A 684 1.63 6.17 -18.86
N PHE A 685 2.66 6.72 -18.23
CA PHE A 685 4.05 6.36 -18.51
C PHE A 685 4.37 4.91 -18.12
N ALA A 686 3.91 4.44 -16.96
CA ALA A 686 4.00 3.03 -16.57
C ALA A 686 3.33 2.11 -17.62
N LYS A 687 2.13 2.45 -18.08
CA LYS A 687 1.43 1.68 -19.12
C LYS A 687 2.22 1.64 -20.45
N GLN A 688 2.83 2.76 -20.84
CA GLN A 688 3.71 2.80 -22.02
C GLN A 688 4.95 1.90 -21.86
N LEU A 689 5.56 1.86 -20.68
CA LEU A 689 6.68 0.95 -20.39
C LEU A 689 6.24 -0.52 -20.41
N SER A 690 5.04 -0.83 -19.91
CA SER A 690 4.43 -2.18 -19.99
C SER A 690 4.26 -2.61 -21.44
N GLN A 691 3.73 -1.73 -22.29
CA GLN A 691 3.58 -1.99 -23.72
C GLN A 691 4.94 -2.13 -24.43
N ALA A 692 5.92 -1.30 -24.08
CA ALA A 692 7.25 -1.33 -24.72
C ALA A 692 8.04 -2.62 -24.42
N ARG A 693 7.81 -3.26 -23.27
CA ARG A 693 8.45 -4.56 -22.94
C ARG A 693 7.65 -5.77 -23.42
N ASN A 694 6.41 -5.58 -23.87
CA ASN A 694 5.53 -6.65 -24.30
C ASN A 694 5.87 -7.03 -25.75
N LEU A 695 6.15 -8.32 -25.98
CA LEU A 695 6.54 -8.84 -27.29
C LEU A 695 5.33 -9.24 -28.15
N LEU A 696 4.12 -9.18 -27.59
CA LEU A 696 2.87 -9.35 -28.35
C LEU A 696 2.65 -8.13 -29.25
N SER A 697 2.20 -8.37 -30.48
CA SER A 697 2.06 -7.32 -31.51
C SER A 697 0.83 -6.45 -31.32
N ASP A 698 -0.27 -7.03 -30.83
CA ASP A 698 -1.52 -6.33 -30.52
C ASP A 698 -2.06 -6.78 -29.15
N PRO A 699 -1.40 -6.39 -28.04
CA PRO A 699 -1.78 -6.84 -26.70
C PRO A 699 -3.13 -6.29 -26.22
N ASN A 700 -3.72 -5.31 -26.92
CA ASN A 700 -5.02 -4.72 -26.59
C ASN A 700 -6.12 -5.12 -27.59
N PHE A 701 -5.88 -6.08 -28.48
CA PHE A 701 -6.87 -6.60 -29.42
C PHE A 701 -7.56 -5.50 -30.25
N ASN A 702 -6.77 -4.56 -30.76
CA ASN A 702 -7.28 -3.47 -31.58
C ASN A 702 -7.75 -3.94 -32.95
N ASN A 703 -7.01 -4.87 -33.55
CA ASN A 703 -7.17 -5.31 -34.94
C ASN A 703 -7.02 -6.84 -35.04
N LEU A 704 -8.04 -7.59 -34.61
CA LEU A 704 -8.08 -9.05 -34.82
C LEU A 704 -8.06 -9.37 -36.32
N ASN A 705 -7.37 -10.44 -36.70
CA ASN A 705 -7.21 -10.94 -38.07
C ASN A 705 -6.49 -9.99 -39.04
N ALA A 706 -5.79 -8.97 -38.53
CA ALA A 706 -4.89 -8.15 -39.33
C ALA A 706 -3.51 -8.82 -39.50
N GLU A 707 -2.77 -8.40 -40.53
CA GLU A 707 -1.40 -8.86 -40.78
C GLU A 707 -0.50 -8.57 -39.57
N ASN A 708 0.24 -9.59 -39.08
CA ASN A 708 1.08 -9.53 -37.88
C ASN A 708 0.32 -9.24 -36.56
N SER A 709 -0.96 -9.62 -36.46
CA SER A 709 -1.80 -9.53 -35.25
C SER A 709 -2.30 -10.91 -34.80
N TRP A 710 -3.17 -10.94 -33.79
CA TRP A 710 -3.90 -12.13 -33.37
C TRP A 710 -4.83 -12.64 -34.47
N THR A 711 -4.80 -13.96 -34.70
CA THR A 711 -5.74 -14.65 -35.60
C THR A 711 -6.78 -15.38 -34.77
N ALA A 712 -8.06 -15.14 -35.08
CA ALA A 712 -9.21 -15.63 -34.34
C ALA A 712 -10.29 -16.14 -35.29
N ASN A 713 -11.00 -17.20 -34.90
CA ASN A 713 -12.21 -17.62 -35.62
C ASN A 713 -13.47 -16.92 -35.10
N THR A 714 -14.63 -17.31 -35.62
CA THR A 714 -15.93 -16.66 -35.32
C THR A 714 -16.41 -16.86 -33.88
N GLY A 715 -15.78 -17.74 -33.09
CA GLY A 715 -16.14 -17.99 -31.70
C GLY A 715 -15.51 -17.02 -30.70
N VAL A 716 -14.75 -16.02 -31.17
CA VAL A 716 -14.05 -15.03 -30.35
C VAL A 716 -14.73 -13.67 -30.41
N THR A 717 -15.01 -13.06 -29.26
CA THR A 717 -15.59 -11.72 -29.13
C THR A 717 -14.69 -10.82 -28.28
N ILE A 718 -14.77 -9.51 -28.53
CA ILE A 718 -14.04 -8.49 -27.77
C ILE A 718 -15.00 -7.86 -26.75
N ILE A 719 -14.54 -7.75 -25.51
CA ILE A 719 -15.21 -7.00 -24.45
C ILE A 719 -14.57 -5.60 -24.38
N GLU A 720 -15.40 -4.58 -24.59
CA GLU A 720 -15.01 -3.16 -24.61
C GLU A 720 -15.15 -2.54 -23.21
N GLY A 721 -14.23 -2.86 -22.31
CA GLY A 721 -14.13 -2.28 -20.98
C GLY A 721 -15.25 -2.68 -20.02
N ASP A 722 -14.87 -3.10 -18.82
CA ASP A 722 -15.81 -3.50 -17.79
C ASP A 722 -15.23 -3.19 -16.38
N PRO A 723 -15.90 -3.58 -15.28
CA PRO A 723 -15.37 -3.41 -13.92
C PRO A 723 -13.98 -4.02 -13.69
N LEU A 724 -13.67 -5.17 -14.32
CA LEU A 724 -12.44 -5.93 -14.15
C LEU A 724 -11.33 -5.46 -15.11
N TYR A 725 -11.68 -5.17 -16.36
CA TYR A 725 -10.76 -4.79 -17.43
C TYR A 725 -10.89 -3.30 -17.75
N LYS A 726 -9.82 -2.54 -17.52
CA LYS A 726 -9.74 -1.12 -17.93
C LYS A 726 -9.53 -0.98 -19.44
N GLY A 727 -8.86 -1.95 -20.06
CA GLY A 727 -8.68 -2.10 -21.50
C GLY A 727 -9.65 -3.12 -22.13
N ARG A 728 -9.41 -3.49 -23.38
CA ARG A 728 -10.16 -4.55 -24.06
C ARG A 728 -9.77 -5.93 -23.53
N ALA A 729 -10.75 -6.81 -23.40
CA ALA A 729 -10.55 -8.22 -23.09
C ALA A 729 -11.15 -9.10 -24.20
N ILE A 730 -10.81 -10.38 -24.15
CA ILE A 730 -11.29 -11.38 -25.10
C ILE A 730 -12.21 -12.36 -24.38
N GLN A 731 -13.29 -12.73 -25.05
CA GLN A 731 -14.14 -13.85 -24.69
C GLN A 731 -14.12 -14.92 -25.78
N LEU A 732 -13.80 -16.16 -25.39
CA LEU A 732 -13.90 -17.36 -26.21
C LEU A 732 -15.17 -18.10 -25.82
N SER A 733 -16.00 -18.39 -26.83
CA SER A 733 -17.20 -19.23 -26.68
C SER A 733 -16.89 -20.71 -26.93
N ALA A 734 -17.83 -21.57 -26.55
CA ALA A 734 -17.75 -23.01 -26.73
C ALA A 734 -17.45 -23.44 -28.18
N ALA A 735 -16.77 -24.57 -28.31
CA ALA A 735 -16.54 -25.19 -29.61
C ALA A 735 -17.85 -25.69 -30.23
N ARG A 736 -17.91 -25.76 -31.56
CA ARG A 736 -19.03 -26.40 -32.25
C ARG A 736 -19.03 -27.91 -32.04
N ASP A 737 -17.85 -28.51 -32.17
CA ASP A 737 -17.51 -29.90 -31.86
C ASP A 737 -15.97 -30.04 -31.80
N GLU A 738 -15.47 -31.22 -31.41
CA GLU A 738 -14.03 -31.48 -31.23
C GLU A 738 -13.17 -31.22 -32.49
N ASN A 739 -13.75 -31.28 -33.70
CA ASN A 739 -13.01 -31.03 -34.94
C ASN A 739 -12.97 -29.53 -35.30
N PHE A 740 -13.79 -28.70 -34.65
CA PHE A 740 -13.91 -27.26 -34.92
C PHE A 740 -13.80 -26.44 -33.63
N PRO A 741 -12.59 -26.37 -33.03
CA PRO A 741 -12.35 -25.62 -31.80
C PRO A 741 -12.54 -24.11 -32.01
N THR A 742 -12.93 -23.40 -30.95
CA THR A 742 -12.78 -21.94 -30.87
C THR A 742 -11.32 -21.62 -30.58
N TYR A 743 -10.69 -20.71 -31.31
CA TYR A 743 -9.26 -20.45 -31.14
C TYR A 743 -8.89 -18.98 -31.34
N LEU A 744 -7.82 -18.59 -30.64
CA LEU A 744 -7.11 -17.33 -30.76
C LEU A 744 -5.60 -17.62 -30.71
N TYR A 745 -4.86 -17.28 -31.75
CA TYR A 745 -3.40 -17.52 -31.75
C TYR A 745 -2.58 -16.37 -32.34
N GLN A 746 -1.33 -16.30 -31.91
CA GLN A 746 -0.32 -15.42 -32.48
C GLN A 746 1.04 -16.13 -32.52
N LYS A 747 1.82 -15.87 -33.57
CA LYS A 747 3.25 -16.21 -33.62
C LYS A 747 4.09 -15.00 -33.26
N ILE A 748 5.04 -15.19 -32.34
CA ILE A 748 6.10 -14.22 -32.06
C ILE A 748 7.25 -14.49 -33.02
N ASP A 749 7.61 -13.47 -33.79
CA ASP A 749 8.66 -13.59 -34.80
C ASP A 749 10.03 -13.84 -34.16
N GLU A 750 10.84 -14.67 -34.81
CA GLU A 750 12.18 -15.04 -34.33
C GLU A 750 13.09 -13.81 -34.14
N SER A 751 12.91 -12.75 -34.93
CA SER A 751 13.72 -11.53 -34.84
C SER A 751 13.56 -10.75 -33.54
N LEU A 752 12.46 -10.98 -32.81
CA LEU A 752 12.19 -10.39 -31.49
C LEU A 752 12.78 -11.23 -30.34
N LEU A 753 13.29 -12.42 -30.64
CA LEU A 753 13.76 -13.39 -29.66
C LEU A 753 15.29 -13.40 -29.58
N LYS A 754 15.81 -13.61 -28.37
CA LYS A 754 17.25 -13.74 -28.08
C LYS A 754 17.61 -15.20 -27.86
N PRO A 755 18.83 -15.63 -28.24
CA PRO A 755 19.25 -17.00 -28.00
C PRO A 755 19.38 -17.29 -26.51
N TYR A 756 19.08 -18.53 -26.10
CA TYR A 756 19.23 -19.02 -24.73
C TYR A 756 18.60 -18.10 -23.68
N THR A 757 17.38 -17.66 -23.91
CA THR A 757 16.68 -16.66 -23.10
C THR A 757 15.31 -17.17 -22.65
N ARG A 758 14.95 -16.88 -21.39
CA ARG A 758 13.63 -17.19 -20.83
C ARG A 758 12.64 -16.07 -21.12
N TYR A 759 11.47 -16.44 -21.58
CA TYR A 759 10.31 -15.57 -21.76
C TYR A 759 9.18 -16.01 -20.84
N GLN A 760 8.34 -15.07 -20.44
CA GLN A 760 7.20 -15.30 -19.55
C GLN A 760 5.93 -14.75 -20.19
N LEU A 761 4.98 -15.64 -20.45
CA LEU A 761 3.60 -15.30 -20.80
C LEU A 761 2.80 -15.17 -19.49
N ARG A 762 2.03 -14.10 -19.36
CA ARG A 762 1.11 -13.92 -18.23
C ARG A 762 -0.08 -13.05 -18.63
N GLY A 763 -1.13 -13.10 -17.82
CA GLY A 763 -2.36 -12.33 -18.03
C GLY A 763 -3.35 -12.51 -16.88
N PHE A 764 -4.56 -11.98 -17.06
CA PHE A 764 -5.64 -12.05 -16.08
C PHE A 764 -6.90 -12.67 -16.68
N VAL A 765 -7.42 -13.72 -16.05
CA VAL A 765 -8.59 -14.49 -16.47
C VAL A 765 -9.72 -14.24 -15.48
N GLU A 766 -10.82 -13.64 -15.93
CA GLU A 766 -12.03 -13.45 -15.13
C GLU A 766 -12.65 -14.80 -14.75
N GLY A 767 -12.77 -15.70 -15.72
CA GLY A 767 -13.28 -17.05 -15.53
C GLY A 767 -13.06 -17.90 -16.78
N SER A 768 -12.86 -19.20 -16.61
CA SER A 768 -12.65 -20.14 -17.71
C SER A 768 -13.06 -21.57 -17.38
N GLN A 769 -13.49 -22.29 -18.40
CA GLN A 769 -13.71 -23.73 -18.40
C GLN A 769 -13.14 -24.32 -19.69
N ASP A 770 -12.30 -25.35 -19.56
CA ASP A 770 -11.60 -26.04 -20.66
C ASP A 770 -10.81 -25.10 -21.59
N LEU A 771 -10.23 -24.02 -21.04
CA LEU A 771 -9.35 -23.14 -21.80
C LEU A 771 -7.98 -23.80 -21.95
N GLU A 772 -7.66 -24.25 -23.15
CA GLU A 772 -6.36 -24.79 -23.50
C GLU A 772 -5.42 -23.67 -23.96
N LEU A 773 -4.22 -23.60 -23.37
CA LEU A 773 -3.13 -22.72 -23.74
C LEU A 773 -1.92 -23.56 -24.17
N ASP A 774 -1.59 -23.48 -25.45
CA ASP A 774 -0.41 -24.10 -26.02
C ASP A 774 0.71 -23.06 -26.27
N LEU A 775 1.85 -23.27 -25.60
CA LEU A 775 3.11 -22.57 -25.89
C LEU A 775 4.02 -23.48 -26.70
N VAL A 776 4.23 -23.15 -27.98
CA VAL A 776 4.93 -24.04 -28.94
C VAL A 776 6.23 -23.43 -29.45
N ARG A 777 7.34 -24.16 -29.26
CA ARG A 777 8.63 -23.93 -29.94
C ARG A 777 9.32 -25.23 -30.37
N TYR A 778 9.96 -25.95 -29.44
CA TYR A 778 10.58 -27.27 -29.70
C TYR A 778 9.64 -28.46 -29.45
N GLY A 779 8.41 -28.14 -29.06
CA GLY A 779 7.31 -29.02 -28.67
C GLY A 779 6.21 -28.13 -28.06
N ALA A 780 4.99 -28.66 -27.96
CA ALA A 780 3.89 -27.98 -27.31
C ALA A 780 3.94 -28.22 -25.79
N THR A 781 3.62 -27.17 -25.03
CA THR A 781 3.28 -27.28 -23.61
C THR A 781 1.78 -27.07 -23.52
N ASP A 782 1.04 -28.14 -23.31
CA ASP A 782 -0.41 -28.15 -23.21
C ASP A 782 -0.83 -27.84 -21.76
N ILE A 783 -1.62 -26.78 -21.60
CA ILE A 783 -2.04 -26.24 -20.31
C ILE A 783 -3.55 -26.03 -20.36
N VAL A 784 -4.29 -26.74 -19.50
CA VAL A 784 -5.75 -26.55 -19.36
C VAL A 784 -6.03 -25.67 -18.14
N MET A 785 -6.64 -24.52 -18.36
CA MET A 785 -7.06 -23.56 -17.34
C MET A 785 -8.57 -23.68 -17.08
N ASN A 786 -8.91 -23.88 -15.81
CA ASN A 786 -10.26 -23.87 -15.29
C ASN A 786 -10.28 -22.91 -14.10
N VAL A 787 -10.75 -21.68 -14.33
CA VAL A 787 -10.77 -20.60 -13.34
C VAL A 787 -12.22 -20.30 -13.00
N PRO A 788 -12.63 -20.38 -11.72
CA PRO A 788 -14.01 -20.05 -11.34
C PRO A 788 -14.34 -18.59 -11.69
N GLY A 789 -15.60 -18.33 -12.06
CA GLY A 789 -16.11 -16.97 -12.25
C GLY A 789 -16.69 -16.41 -10.95
N ASP A 790 -15.89 -16.36 -9.88
CA ASP A 790 -16.32 -16.05 -8.52
C ASP A 790 -15.97 -14.62 -8.05
N LEU A 791 -15.57 -13.75 -8.97
CA LEU A 791 -15.33 -12.33 -8.71
C LEU A 791 -16.66 -11.59 -8.54
N GLU A 792 -17.09 -11.38 -7.29
CA GLU A 792 -18.27 -10.57 -6.99
C GLU A 792 -17.98 -9.07 -7.21
N ILE A 793 -18.63 -8.49 -8.21
CA ILE A 793 -18.64 -7.04 -8.43
C ILE A 793 -19.74 -6.44 -7.55
N LEU A 794 -19.37 -5.75 -6.46
CA LEU A 794 -20.35 -5.04 -5.64
C LEU A 794 -21.00 -3.90 -6.44
N SER A 795 -22.26 -4.09 -6.85
CA SER A 795 -23.16 -2.99 -7.22
C SER A 795 -24.54 -3.18 -6.56
N TYR A 796 -24.88 -2.32 -5.60
CA TYR A 796 -26.29 -1.92 -5.41
C TYR A 796 -26.56 -0.85 -6.49
N SER A 797 -27.61 -0.88 -7.31
CA SER A 797 -28.95 -1.44 -7.17
C SER A 797 -29.43 -1.99 -8.51
N ALA A 798 -30.36 -2.96 -8.45
CA ALA A 798 -31.04 -3.56 -9.60
C ALA A 798 -31.48 -2.53 -10.67
N PRO A 799 -31.53 -2.92 -11.97
CA PRO A 799 -32.16 -2.10 -12.98
C PRO A 799 -33.62 -1.88 -12.57
N ILE A 800 -33.97 -0.62 -12.30
CA ILE A 800 -35.35 -0.20 -12.16
C ILE A 800 -36.06 -0.61 -13.45
N ASN A 801 -37.11 -1.39 -13.30
CA ASN A 801 -38.01 -1.78 -14.36
C ASN A 801 -38.48 -0.50 -15.09
N PRO A 802 -38.31 -0.37 -16.43
CA PRO A 802 -38.69 0.84 -17.18
C PRO A 802 -40.20 1.17 -17.16
N CYS A 803 -41.01 0.39 -16.45
CA CYS A 803 -42.47 0.49 -16.42
C CYS A 803 -43.06 0.98 -15.09
N GLU A 804 -42.27 1.41 -14.10
CA GLU A 804 -42.80 2.14 -12.94
C GLU A 804 -42.62 3.65 -13.16
N GLU A 805 -43.70 4.30 -13.59
CA GLU A 805 -43.82 5.75 -13.66
C GLU A 805 -43.63 6.37 -12.26
N ILE A 806 -42.46 6.96 -12.02
CA ILE A 806 -42.30 8.00 -11.00
C ILE A 806 -41.94 9.29 -11.75
N GLU A 807 -42.97 10.07 -12.02
CA GLU A 807 -42.83 11.49 -12.34
C GLU A 807 -42.15 12.18 -11.15
N THR A 808 -40.88 12.53 -11.31
CA THR A 808 -40.17 13.73 -10.80
C THR A 808 -38.70 13.43 -10.52
N ARG A 809 -37.83 13.64 -11.53
CA ARG A 809 -36.51 14.26 -11.40
C ARG A 809 -35.82 14.35 -12.76
N LEU A 810 -35.56 15.59 -13.19
CA LEU A 810 -34.50 15.88 -14.16
C LEU A 810 -33.15 15.59 -13.47
N ASP A 811 -32.57 14.43 -13.78
CA ASP A 811 -31.12 14.25 -13.94
C ASP A 811 -30.89 12.80 -14.40
N THR A 812 -31.05 12.57 -15.70
CA THR A 812 -30.53 11.37 -16.36
C THR A 812 -29.01 11.47 -16.45
N THR A 813 -28.33 11.30 -15.31
CA THR A 813 -26.95 10.82 -15.35
C THR A 813 -27.02 9.38 -15.88
N CYS A 814 -26.40 9.12 -17.03
CA CYS A 814 -26.04 7.75 -17.40
C CYS A 814 -25.38 7.15 -16.16
N GLY A 815 -25.83 5.97 -15.72
CA GLY A 815 -25.24 5.27 -14.57
C GLY A 815 -23.77 4.97 -14.83
N ALA A 816 -22.92 5.96 -14.59
CA ALA A 816 -21.49 5.87 -14.77
C ALA A 816 -20.97 4.91 -13.71
N LEU A 817 -20.23 3.91 -14.16
CA LEU A 817 -19.60 2.93 -13.29
C LEU A 817 -18.65 3.66 -12.32
N ASP A 818 -18.98 3.65 -11.03
CA ASP A 818 -18.12 4.22 -9.98
C ASP A 818 -17.04 3.21 -9.59
N ARG A 819 -15.88 3.30 -10.28
CA ARG A 819 -14.70 2.44 -10.03
C ARG A 819 -14.14 2.59 -8.62
N CYS A 820 -14.57 3.59 -7.84
CA CYS A 820 -14.09 3.86 -6.48
C CYS A 820 -14.86 3.13 -5.39
N LYS A 821 -16.04 2.57 -5.71
CA LYS A 821 -16.89 1.83 -4.77
C LYS A 821 -16.84 0.31 -4.97
N GLN A 822 -16.05 -0.17 -5.93
CA GLN A 822 -15.93 -1.59 -6.23
C GLN A 822 -14.81 -2.20 -5.38
N SER A 823 -15.16 -3.13 -4.49
CA SER A 823 -14.20 -4.08 -3.92
C SER A 823 -14.49 -5.46 -4.51
N ASN A 824 -13.48 -6.06 -5.14
CA ASN A 824 -13.56 -7.42 -5.64
C ASN A 824 -13.16 -8.38 -4.51
N TYR A 825 -14.05 -9.31 -4.16
CA TYR A 825 -13.75 -10.40 -3.23
C TYR A 825 -13.64 -11.71 -4.02
N VAL A 826 -12.59 -12.49 -3.74
CA VAL A 826 -12.36 -13.84 -4.30
C VAL A 826 -12.85 -14.86 -3.28
N ASN A 827 -13.70 -15.80 -3.69
CA ASN A 827 -14.08 -16.92 -2.83
C ASN A 827 -13.00 -18.00 -2.94
N SER A 828 -12.19 -18.14 -1.89
CA SER A 828 -11.00 -19.01 -1.86
C SER A 828 -11.32 -20.52 -1.77
N ALA A 829 -12.10 -21.06 -2.70
CA ALA A 829 -12.52 -22.46 -2.74
C ALA A 829 -11.93 -23.29 -3.90
N ALA A 830 -10.91 -22.79 -4.62
CA ALA A 830 -10.32 -23.51 -5.74
C ALA A 830 -9.00 -24.23 -5.39
N ASP A 831 -8.85 -25.47 -5.87
CA ASP A 831 -7.63 -26.29 -5.78
C ASP A 831 -6.42 -25.56 -6.41
N VAL A 832 -5.52 -25.09 -5.55
CA VAL A 832 -4.36 -24.27 -5.92
C VAL A 832 -3.29 -25.12 -6.63
N ARG A 833 -2.98 -24.81 -7.89
CA ARG A 833 -1.91 -25.45 -8.67
C ARG A 833 -0.58 -24.66 -8.60
N PRO A 834 0.58 -25.28 -8.88
CA PRO A 834 1.92 -24.71 -8.63
C PRO A 834 2.36 -23.54 -9.54
N ASP A 835 1.51 -23.09 -10.45
CA ASP A 835 1.76 -22.19 -11.58
C ASP A 835 1.02 -20.84 -11.48
N GLN A 836 0.45 -20.53 -10.31
CA GLN A 836 -0.22 -19.25 -10.00
C GLN A 836 0.73 -18.22 -9.36
N VAL A 837 0.52 -16.93 -9.68
CA VAL A 837 1.25 -15.82 -9.03
C VAL A 837 0.60 -15.55 -7.68
N ASN A 838 1.34 -15.78 -6.58
CA ASN A 838 0.91 -15.50 -5.20
C ASN A 838 -0.42 -16.15 -4.74
N GLY A 839 -0.87 -17.25 -5.38
CA GLY A 839 -2.10 -17.95 -5.00
C GLY A 839 -3.41 -17.30 -5.45
N ASP A 840 -3.35 -16.34 -6.37
CA ASP A 840 -4.52 -15.79 -7.06
C ASP A 840 -4.93 -16.73 -8.22
N PRO A 841 -6.14 -17.31 -8.22
CA PRO A 841 -6.58 -18.19 -9.28
C PRO A 841 -6.82 -17.50 -10.63
N HIS A 842 -6.97 -16.17 -10.65
CA HIS A 842 -7.26 -15.40 -11.86
C HIS A 842 -5.99 -14.90 -12.57
N ALA A 843 -4.85 -14.84 -11.86
CA ALA A 843 -3.57 -14.44 -12.44
C ALA A 843 -2.75 -15.67 -12.85
N PHE A 844 -2.51 -15.83 -14.17
CA PHE A 844 -1.73 -16.95 -14.69
C PHE A 844 -0.35 -16.52 -15.17
N SER A 845 0.65 -17.41 -15.04
CA SER A 845 1.98 -17.16 -15.60
C SER A 845 2.72 -18.43 -15.97
N PHE A 846 3.19 -18.48 -17.22
CA PHE A 846 3.93 -19.60 -17.78
C PHE A 846 5.21 -19.14 -18.46
N HIS A 847 6.25 -19.97 -18.40
CA HIS A 847 7.54 -19.64 -19.00
C HIS A 847 7.86 -20.54 -20.19
N ILE A 848 8.56 -19.98 -21.17
CA ILE A 848 9.09 -20.70 -22.32
C ILE A 848 10.53 -20.27 -22.58
N ASP A 849 11.36 -21.25 -22.92
CA ASP A 849 12.80 -21.08 -23.08
C ASP A 849 13.19 -21.18 -24.56
N THR A 850 13.99 -20.22 -25.02
CA THR A 850 14.58 -20.22 -26.36
C THR A 850 15.95 -20.90 -26.34
N GLY A 851 16.27 -21.63 -27.41
CA GLY A 851 17.60 -22.22 -27.64
C GLY A 851 18.40 -21.31 -28.57
N THR A 852 19.02 -21.85 -29.62
CA THR A 852 19.53 -20.97 -30.68
C THR A 852 18.39 -20.26 -31.40
N THR A 853 18.66 -19.05 -31.90
CA THR A 853 17.73 -18.29 -32.75
C THR A 853 18.25 -18.24 -34.18
N ASP A 854 17.37 -18.49 -35.15
CA ASP A 854 17.71 -18.54 -36.58
C ASP A 854 16.58 -17.95 -37.43
N ASN A 855 16.78 -16.72 -37.90
CA ASN A 855 15.80 -15.99 -38.71
C ASN A 855 15.46 -16.70 -40.03
N ASN A 856 16.33 -17.57 -40.56
CA ASN A 856 16.02 -18.34 -41.77
C ASN A 856 15.07 -19.50 -41.49
N ARG A 857 15.15 -20.07 -40.28
CA ARG A 857 14.21 -21.11 -39.83
C ARG A 857 12.90 -20.52 -39.31
N ASN A 858 12.98 -19.30 -38.77
CA ASN A 858 11.89 -18.53 -38.15
C ASN A 858 10.95 -19.43 -37.32
N LEU A 859 11.49 -20.10 -36.30
CA LEU A 859 10.66 -20.97 -35.44
C LEU A 859 9.62 -20.16 -34.68
N GLY A 860 10.05 -19.02 -34.14
CA GLY A 860 9.25 -18.15 -33.29
C GLY A 860 8.82 -18.83 -32.00
N ILE A 861 7.81 -18.23 -31.37
CA ILE A 861 7.02 -18.84 -30.30
C ILE A 861 5.56 -18.72 -30.72
N TRP A 862 4.84 -19.84 -30.79
CA TRP A 862 3.40 -19.80 -30.97
C TRP A 862 2.70 -19.77 -29.62
N ILE A 863 1.73 -18.87 -29.51
CA ILE A 863 0.82 -18.75 -28.37
C ILE A 863 -0.57 -19.04 -28.92
N ILE A 864 -1.19 -20.11 -28.45
CA ILE A 864 -2.48 -20.57 -28.96
C ILE A 864 -3.40 -20.75 -27.75
N PHE A 865 -4.48 -20.00 -27.70
CA PHE A 865 -5.61 -20.25 -26.82
C PHE A 865 -6.69 -20.97 -27.62
N LYS A 866 -7.24 -22.05 -27.10
CA LYS A 866 -8.34 -22.76 -27.76
C LYS A 866 -9.31 -23.39 -26.76
N ILE A 867 -10.53 -23.61 -27.22
CA ILE A 867 -11.56 -24.38 -26.53
C ILE A 867 -12.02 -25.43 -27.52
N ALA A 868 -11.88 -26.70 -27.16
CA ALA A 868 -12.27 -27.84 -27.99
C ALA A 868 -13.59 -28.48 -27.56
N THR A 869 -14.15 -28.07 -26.42
CA THR A 869 -15.35 -28.67 -25.82
C THR A 869 -16.62 -27.83 -26.08
N PRO A 870 -17.80 -28.47 -26.22
CA PRO A 870 -19.08 -27.76 -26.39
C PRO A 870 -19.58 -26.99 -25.16
N ASP A 871 -18.98 -27.22 -23.99
CA ASP A 871 -19.34 -26.57 -22.73
C ASP A 871 -18.29 -25.56 -22.25
N GLY A 872 -17.14 -25.48 -22.93
CA GLY A 872 -16.03 -24.61 -22.53
C GLY A 872 -16.29 -23.14 -22.81
N TYR A 873 -15.68 -22.27 -22.02
CA TYR A 873 -15.70 -20.82 -22.24
C TYR A 873 -14.47 -20.18 -21.60
N ALA A 874 -14.12 -18.96 -21.99
CA ALA A 874 -13.14 -18.18 -21.24
C ALA A 874 -13.29 -16.68 -21.48
N THR A 875 -13.04 -15.89 -20.43
CA THR A 875 -12.86 -14.44 -20.53
C THR A 875 -11.51 -14.05 -19.93
N PHE A 876 -10.65 -13.40 -20.73
CA PHE A 876 -9.30 -13.02 -20.29
C PHE A 876 -8.74 -11.80 -21.02
N GLY A 877 -7.78 -11.13 -20.39
CA GLY A 877 -7.16 -9.90 -20.89
C GLY A 877 -5.80 -9.61 -20.25
N ASN A 878 -5.30 -8.39 -20.47
CA ASN A 878 -4.01 -7.92 -19.95
C ASN A 878 -2.83 -8.87 -20.26
N LEU A 879 -2.83 -9.44 -21.47
CA LEU A 879 -1.80 -10.38 -21.89
C LEU A 879 -0.46 -9.68 -22.10
N GLU A 880 0.60 -10.27 -21.57
CA GLU A 880 1.97 -9.85 -21.86
C GLU A 880 2.92 -11.05 -22.00
N LEU A 881 3.78 -10.98 -23.03
CA LEU A 881 4.94 -11.83 -23.17
C LEU A 881 6.19 -10.97 -22.95
N ILE A 882 6.93 -11.23 -21.87
CA ILE A 882 8.11 -10.44 -21.49
C ILE A 882 9.38 -11.27 -21.45
N GLU A 883 10.52 -10.62 -21.70
CA GLU A 883 11.85 -11.22 -21.54
C GLU A 883 12.28 -11.20 -20.06
N LEU A 884 12.61 -12.35 -19.48
CA LEU A 884 13.13 -12.43 -18.10
C LEU A 884 14.66 -12.39 -18.03
N GLY A 885 15.34 -12.91 -19.06
CA GLY A 885 16.80 -12.87 -19.18
C GLY A 885 17.43 -14.20 -19.60
N PRO A 886 18.77 -14.24 -19.67
CA PRO A 886 19.51 -15.38 -20.20
C PRO A 886 19.43 -16.61 -19.29
N LEU A 887 19.40 -17.80 -19.91
CA LEU A 887 19.37 -19.09 -19.25
C LEU A 887 20.75 -19.49 -18.73
N SER A 888 20.76 -20.16 -17.58
CA SER A 888 21.98 -20.73 -17.00
C SER A 888 21.67 -22.06 -16.29
N GLY A 889 22.73 -22.81 -15.95
CA GLY A 889 22.62 -24.06 -15.18
C GLY A 889 21.72 -25.12 -15.84
N GLU A 890 20.77 -25.63 -15.07
CA GLU A 890 19.88 -26.72 -15.50
C GLU A 890 18.97 -26.32 -16.65
N ALA A 891 18.35 -25.13 -16.59
CA ALA A 891 17.43 -24.65 -17.63
C ALA A 891 18.12 -24.57 -19.01
N LEU A 892 19.37 -24.10 -19.04
CA LEU A 892 20.19 -24.08 -20.25
C LEU A 892 20.44 -25.50 -20.80
N ALA A 893 20.78 -26.45 -19.93
CA ALA A 893 21.01 -27.83 -20.35
C ALA A 893 19.71 -28.51 -20.86
N GLN A 894 18.57 -28.21 -20.23
CA GLN A 894 17.27 -28.73 -20.65
C GLN A 894 16.86 -28.19 -22.03
N VAL A 895 16.99 -26.88 -22.28
CA VAL A 895 16.63 -26.31 -23.59
C VAL A 895 17.53 -26.82 -24.70
N GLN A 896 18.84 -26.97 -24.45
CA GLN A 896 19.77 -27.56 -25.42
C GLN A 896 19.41 -29.01 -25.79
N ARG A 897 18.99 -29.82 -24.81
CA ARG A 897 18.51 -31.19 -25.06
C ARG A 897 17.20 -31.20 -25.85
N LYS A 898 16.24 -30.34 -25.50
CA LYS A 898 14.96 -30.19 -26.22
C LYS A 898 15.20 -29.81 -27.67
N GLU A 899 16.04 -28.80 -27.92
CA GLU A 899 16.41 -28.34 -29.26
C GLU A 899 17.11 -29.43 -30.09
N GLN A 900 18.07 -30.16 -29.50
CA GLN A 900 18.74 -31.26 -30.20
C GLN A 900 17.77 -32.40 -30.55
N LYS A 901 16.86 -32.77 -29.64
CA LYS A 901 15.86 -33.80 -29.87
C LYS A 901 14.89 -33.38 -30.97
N TRP A 902 14.40 -32.14 -30.91
CA TRP A 902 13.55 -31.53 -31.92
C TRP A 902 14.25 -31.54 -33.29
N GLY A 903 15.50 -31.06 -33.38
CA GLY A 903 16.24 -31.01 -34.64
C GLY A 903 16.44 -32.38 -35.31
N LYS A 904 16.70 -33.43 -34.52
CA LYS A 904 16.77 -34.81 -35.03
C LYS A 904 15.42 -35.27 -35.59
N ASN A 905 14.34 -35.05 -34.85
CA ASN A 905 12.98 -35.42 -35.27
C ASN A 905 12.57 -34.67 -36.56
N THR A 906 12.80 -33.36 -36.64
CA THR A 906 12.52 -32.54 -37.82
C THR A 906 13.30 -33.01 -39.04
N THR A 907 14.57 -33.40 -38.87
CA THR A 907 15.39 -33.92 -39.98
C THR A 907 14.82 -35.24 -40.50
N GLN A 908 14.44 -36.16 -39.61
CA GLN A 908 13.80 -37.41 -39.98
C GLN A 908 12.47 -37.18 -40.72
N LYS A 909 11.58 -36.33 -40.17
CA LYS A 909 10.30 -35.96 -40.80
C LYS A 909 10.51 -35.39 -42.20
N ARG A 910 11.53 -34.53 -42.40
CA ARG A 910 11.88 -33.98 -43.73
C ARG A 910 12.39 -35.04 -44.71
N GLU A 911 13.22 -35.97 -44.27
CA GLU A 911 13.74 -37.04 -45.13
C GLU A 911 12.62 -38.01 -45.58
N GLU A 912 11.70 -38.33 -44.68
CA GLU A 912 10.52 -39.16 -45.00
C GLU A 912 9.58 -38.42 -45.97
N ALA A 913 9.27 -37.15 -45.69
CA ALA A 913 8.44 -36.32 -46.56
C ALA A 913 9.07 -36.11 -47.94
N ALA A 914 10.38 -35.91 -48.04
CA ALA A 914 11.08 -35.75 -49.32
C ALA A 914 10.97 -36.99 -50.22
N LYS A 915 11.01 -38.19 -49.63
CA LYS A 915 10.81 -39.46 -50.38
C LYS A 915 9.39 -39.57 -50.90
N LEU A 916 8.40 -39.29 -50.06
CA LEU A 916 6.98 -39.34 -50.43
C LEU A 916 6.64 -38.28 -51.49
N TYR A 917 7.12 -37.05 -51.30
CA TYR A 917 6.99 -35.96 -52.25
C TYR A 917 7.62 -36.33 -53.60
N ALA A 918 8.84 -36.88 -53.62
CA ALA A 918 9.48 -37.28 -54.88
C ALA A 918 8.68 -38.37 -55.62
N ALA A 919 8.16 -39.36 -54.89
CA ALA A 919 7.33 -40.43 -55.45
C ALA A 919 5.99 -39.90 -55.99
N ALA A 920 5.31 -39.06 -55.22
CA ALA A 920 4.06 -38.41 -55.65
C ALA A 920 4.30 -37.49 -56.85
N LYS A 921 5.32 -36.64 -56.81
CA LYS A 921 5.70 -35.75 -57.92
C LYS A 921 6.05 -36.51 -59.19
N GLN A 922 6.76 -37.63 -59.09
CA GLN A 922 7.07 -38.48 -60.23
C GLN A 922 5.80 -39.07 -60.85
N THR A 923 4.89 -39.59 -60.03
CA THR A 923 3.61 -40.15 -60.49
C THR A 923 2.74 -39.08 -61.15
N ILE A 924 2.65 -37.90 -60.53
CA ILE A 924 1.94 -36.74 -61.07
C ILE A 924 2.54 -36.31 -62.41
N ASN A 925 3.87 -36.26 -62.54
CA ASN A 925 4.53 -35.92 -63.81
C ASN A 925 4.16 -36.90 -64.93
N GLN A 926 3.91 -38.17 -64.63
CA GLN A 926 3.56 -39.19 -65.63
C GLN A 926 2.13 -39.03 -66.18
N LEU A 927 1.27 -38.24 -65.54
CA LEU A 927 -0.08 -37.93 -66.03
C LEU A 927 -0.05 -36.97 -67.24
N PHE A 928 0.99 -36.14 -67.33
CA PHE A 928 1.08 -35.08 -68.34
C PHE A 928 1.96 -35.49 -69.53
N ALA A 929 1.59 -35.02 -70.72
CA ALA A 929 2.35 -35.21 -71.94
C ALA A 929 3.59 -34.30 -72.01
N ASP A 930 3.58 -33.22 -71.23
CA ASP A 930 4.64 -32.22 -71.17
C ASP A 930 5.01 -31.87 -69.71
N SER A 931 6.21 -31.32 -69.51
CA SER A 931 6.71 -30.99 -68.18
C SER A 931 6.03 -29.77 -67.52
N GLN A 932 5.33 -28.95 -68.30
CA GLN A 932 4.59 -27.77 -67.82
C GLN A 932 3.17 -28.13 -67.35
N GLY A 933 2.72 -29.36 -67.63
CA GLY A 933 1.41 -29.85 -67.25
C GLY A 933 0.28 -29.22 -68.04
N THR A 934 0.48 -28.91 -69.33
CA THR A 934 -0.54 -28.25 -70.17
C THR A 934 -1.46 -29.23 -70.89
N LYS A 935 -1.03 -30.46 -71.12
CA LYS A 935 -1.85 -31.53 -71.73
C LYS A 935 -1.65 -32.84 -70.98
N LEU A 936 -2.73 -33.59 -70.76
CA LEU A 936 -2.65 -34.97 -70.25
C LEU A 936 -2.17 -35.91 -71.37
N ARG A 937 -1.47 -36.99 -71.02
CA ARG A 937 -1.22 -38.04 -72.01
C ARG A 937 -2.55 -38.67 -72.43
N PHE A 938 -2.63 -39.06 -73.71
CA PHE A 938 -3.83 -39.65 -74.28
C PHE A 938 -4.31 -40.89 -73.50
N ASP A 939 -3.37 -41.71 -73.04
CA ASP A 939 -3.60 -42.95 -72.29
C ASP A 939 -3.86 -42.75 -70.78
N THR A 940 -3.81 -41.51 -70.27
CA THR A 940 -4.13 -41.27 -68.85
C THR A 940 -5.62 -41.52 -68.61
N GLU A 941 -5.96 -42.22 -67.55
CA GLU A 941 -7.31 -42.49 -67.05
C GLU A 941 -7.56 -41.71 -65.75
N PHE A 942 -8.82 -41.48 -65.39
CA PHE A 942 -9.14 -40.78 -64.14
C PHE A 942 -8.60 -41.54 -62.91
N SER A 943 -8.62 -42.87 -62.95
CA SER A 943 -8.02 -43.77 -61.96
C SER A 943 -6.53 -43.50 -61.72
N ASN A 944 -5.77 -43.07 -62.74
CA ASN A 944 -4.38 -42.70 -62.60
C ASN A 944 -4.21 -41.40 -61.80
N ILE A 945 -5.11 -40.43 -62.00
CA ILE A 945 -5.14 -39.15 -61.26
C ILE A 945 -5.46 -39.41 -59.79
N LEU A 946 -6.50 -40.21 -59.50
CA LEU A 946 -6.86 -40.60 -58.12
C LEU A 946 -5.74 -41.38 -57.43
N SER A 947 -5.04 -42.24 -58.16
CA SER A 947 -3.89 -42.98 -57.62
C SER A 947 -2.73 -42.04 -57.25
N ALA A 948 -2.49 -41.01 -58.06
CA ALA A 948 -1.49 -39.98 -57.78
C ALA A 948 -1.91 -39.12 -56.57
N ASP A 949 -3.18 -38.75 -56.47
CA ASP A 949 -3.74 -37.98 -55.35
C ASP A 949 -3.59 -38.73 -54.00
N LYS A 950 -3.90 -40.04 -54.00
CA LYS A 950 -3.68 -40.92 -52.83
C LYS A 950 -2.23 -40.96 -52.36
N LEU A 951 -1.24 -40.66 -53.21
CA LEU A 951 0.16 -40.53 -52.80
C LEU A 951 0.47 -39.18 -52.16
N VAL A 952 -0.21 -38.10 -52.57
CA VAL A 952 -0.06 -36.76 -51.98
C VAL A 952 -0.51 -36.77 -50.51
N TYR A 953 -1.66 -37.38 -50.22
CA TYR A 953 -2.19 -37.53 -48.86
C TYR A 953 -1.38 -38.45 -47.93
N LYS A 954 -0.34 -39.13 -48.42
CA LYS A 954 0.60 -39.87 -47.55
C LYS A 954 1.63 -38.94 -46.87
N ILE A 955 1.82 -37.72 -47.38
CA ILE A 955 2.69 -36.73 -46.78
C ILE A 955 2.10 -36.32 -45.43
N ARG A 956 2.82 -36.56 -44.34
CA ARG A 956 2.42 -36.22 -42.96
C ARG A 956 2.94 -34.84 -42.55
N ASP A 957 2.48 -34.33 -41.41
CA ASP A 957 2.90 -33.04 -40.85
C ASP A 957 2.64 -31.84 -41.78
N VAL A 958 1.56 -31.95 -42.58
CA VAL A 958 1.10 -30.89 -43.50
C VAL A 958 0.52 -29.72 -42.71
N TYR A 959 -0.22 -30.02 -41.64
CA TYR A 959 -0.76 -29.06 -40.69
C TYR A 959 -0.17 -29.30 -39.31
N SER A 960 -0.22 -28.29 -38.44
CA SER A 960 0.23 -28.41 -37.04
C SER A 960 -0.62 -29.44 -36.29
N GLU A 961 0.04 -30.29 -35.49
CA GLU A 961 -0.61 -31.25 -34.59
C GLU A 961 -1.44 -30.56 -33.49
N VAL A 962 -1.12 -29.29 -33.17
CA VAL A 962 -1.76 -28.51 -32.08
C VAL A 962 -3.05 -27.83 -32.53
N LEU A 963 -3.05 -27.30 -33.76
CA LEU A 963 -4.18 -26.62 -34.38
C LEU A 963 -4.08 -26.71 -35.90
N SER A 964 -5.00 -27.43 -36.53
CA SER A 964 -4.94 -27.79 -37.95
C SER A 964 -4.98 -26.61 -38.93
N VAL A 965 -5.42 -25.43 -38.50
CA VAL A 965 -5.38 -24.21 -39.33
C VAL A 965 -3.96 -23.67 -39.52
N ILE A 966 -3.02 -24.05 -38.66
CA ILE A 966 -1.64 -23.58 -38.71
C ILE A 966 -0.84 -24.46 -39.69
N PRO A 967 -0.19 -23.87 -40.71
CA PRO A 967 0.68 -24.61 -41.63
C PRO A 967 1.78 -25.38 -40.88
N GLY A 968 1.90 -26.67 -41.22
CA GLY A 968 2.90 -27.58 -40.68
C GLY A 968 4.22 -27.54 -41.47
N LEU A 969 5.11 -28.48 -41.16
CA LEU A 969 6.45 -28.57 -41.73
C LEU A 969 6.44 -28.79 -43.26
N ASN A 970 5.45 -29.55 -43.75
CA ASN A 970 5.39 -30.01 -45.14
C ASN A 970 4.25 -29.36 -45.94
N TYR A 971 3.65 -28.27 -45.41
CA TYR A 971 2.51 -27.60 -46.02
C TYR A 971 2.76 -27.17 -47.47
N ASP A 972 3.84 -26.41 -47.71
CA ASP A 972 4.14 -25.88 -49.05
C ASP A 972 4.38 -26.98 -50.09
N LEU A 973 5.07 -28.06 -49.68
CA LEU A 973 5.32 -29.23 -50.53
C LEU A 973 4.02 -29.95 -50.89
N PHE A 974 3.12 -30.08 -49.93
CA PHE A 974 1.81 -30.69 -50.14
C PHE A 974 0.95 -29.85 -51.09
N MET A 975 0.83 -28.53 -50.83
CA MET A 975 0.05 -27.61 -51.65
C MET A 975 0.57 -27.52 -53.10
N GLU A 976 1.89 -27.61 -53.33
CA GLU A 976 2.44 -27.69 -54.69
C GLU A 976 1.88 -28.90 -55.45
N LEU A 977 1.83 -30.08 -54.82
CA LEU A 977 1.36 -31.31 -55.46
C LEU A 977 -0.17 -31.33 -55.62
N GLU A 978 -0.91 -30.88 -54.60
CA GLU A 978 -2.36 -30.78 -54.63
C GLU A 978 -2.83 -29.87 -55.79
N ASN A 979 -2.20 -28.70 -55.94
CA ASN A 979 -2.50 -27.81 -57.07
C ASN A 979 -2.27 -28.47 -58.44
N ARG A 980 -1.28 -29.37 -58.54
CA ARG A 980 -1.01 -30.12 -59.79
C ARG A 980 -1.99 -31.26 -60.03
N ILE A 981 -2.47 -31.92 -58.97
CA ILE A 981 -3.58 -32.88 -59.07
C ILE A 981 -4.83 -32.17 -59.54
N GLN A 982 -5.16 -31.01 -58.97
CA GLN A 982 -6.31 -30.23 -59.39
C GLN A 982 -6.22 -29.85 -60.88
N ASN A 983 -5.06 -29.38 -61.33
CA ASN A 983 -4.83 -29.11 -62.77
C ASN A 983 -5.01 -30.37 -63.65
N ALA A 984 -4.60 -31.56 -63.18
CA ALA A 984 -4.82 -32.80 -63.91
C ALA A 984 -6.32 -33.15 -64.02
N ILE A 985 -7.08 -32.95 -62.95
CA ILE A 985 -8.55 -33.14 -62.93
C ILE A 985 -9.20 -32.19 -63.94
N ASP A 986 -8.84 -30.91 -63.90
CA ASP A 986 -9.41 -29.89 -64.78
C ASP A 986 -9.13 -30.21 -66.27
N LEU A 987 -7.93 -30.67 -66.61
CA LEU A 987 -7.59 -31.10 -67.97
C LEU A 987 -8.29 -32.40 -68.40
N TYR A 988 -8.54 -33.32 -67.46
CA TYR A 988 -9.28 -34.56 -67.74
C TYR A 988 -10.72 -34.26 -68.13
N ASP A 989 -11.37 -33.38 -67.37
CA ASP A 989 -12.74 -32.96 -67.65
C ASP A 989 -12.83 -32.16 -68.95
N ALA A 990 -11.84 -31.32 -69.24
CA ALA A 990 -11.83 -30.50 -70.45
C ALA A 990 -11.69 -31.30 -71.75
N ARG A 991 -11.00 -32.46 -71.74
CA ARG A 991 -10.78 -33.29 -72.95
C ARG A 991 -11.89 -34.31 -73.21
N ASN A 992 -12.71 -34.63 -72.21
CA ASN A 992 -13.80 -35.58 -72.36
C ASN A 992 -15.04 -34.85 -72.89
N THR A 993 -15.51 -35.25 -74.08
CA THR A 993 -16.73 -34.68 -74.67
C THR A 993 -17.98 -35.10 -73.89
N VAL A 994 -17.93 -36.25 -73.21
CA VAL A 994 -18.98 -36.73 -72.30
C VAL A 994 -18.95 -35.89 -71.04
N THR A 995 -20.06 -35.21 -70.75
CA THR A 995 -20.14 -34.44 -69.50
C THR A 995 -20.51 -35.37 -68.35
N ASN A 996 -19.77 -35.27 -67.24
CA ASN A 996 -19.96 -36.14 -66.06
C ASN A 996 -19.83 -37.65 -66.40
N GLY A 997 -18.85 -38.00 -67.26
CA GLY A 997 -18.56 -39.38 -67.65
C GLY A 997 -18.09 -40.30 -66.52
N GLU A 998 -17.55 -39.73 -65.45
CA GLU A 998 -17.08 -40.41 -64.21
C GLU A 998 -18.14 -40.42 -63.10
N PHE A 999 -19.35 -39.91 -63.35
CA PHE A 999 -20.47 -39.88 -62.40
C PHE A 999 -20.18 -39.21 -61.03
N ARG A 1000 -19.13 -38.37 -60.93
CA ARG A 1000 -18.76 -37.64 -59.71
C ARG A 1000 -19.88 -36.75 -59.17
N ASN A 1001 -20.73 -36.25 -60.07
CA ASN A 1001 -21.92 -35.46 -59.73
C ASN A 1001 -23.22 -36.28 -59.84
N GLY A 1002 -23.15 -37.58 -59.56
CA GLY A 1002 -24.28 -38.50 -59.73
C GLY A 1002 -24.69 -38.63 -61.21
N LEU A 1003 -25.99 -38.55 -61.50
CA LEU A 1003 -26.56 -38.64 -62.85
C LEU A 1003 -26.73 -37.28 -63.53
N ALA A 1004 -26.08 -36.21 -63.04
CA ALA A 1004 -26.14 -34.90 -63.67
C ALA A 1004 -25.72 -34.98 -65.15
N ASN A 1005 -26.49 -34.33 -66.04
CA ASN A 1005 -26.35 -34.33 -67.50
C ASN A 1005 -26.60 -35.68 -68.21
N TRP A 1006 -27.07 -36.70 -67.49
CA TRP A 1006 -27.49 -37.97 -68.08
C TRP A 1006 -29.02 -38.14 -68.01
N MET A 1007 -29.64 -38.57 -69.10
CA MET A 1007 -31.05 -38.97 -69.14
C MET A 1007 -31.16 -40.42 -68.65
N ALA A 1008 -31.65 -40.63 -67.43
CA ALA A 1008 -31.68 -41.94 -66.80
C ALA A 1008 -33.12 -42.43 -66.55
N SER A 1009 -33.38 -43.73 -66.73
CA SER A 1009 -34.66 -44.36 -66.39
C SER A 1009 -34.74 -44.73 -64.89
N SER A 1010 -35.93 -45.13 -64.42
CA SER A 1010 -36.09 -45.63 -63.04
C SER A 1010 -35.28 -46.91 -62.84
N ASN A 1011 -34.64 -47.05 -61.66
CA ASN A 1011 -33.68 -48.12 -61.29
C ASN A 1011 -32.23 -47.92 -61.76
N THR A 1012 -31.82 -46.66 -61.97
CA THR A 1012 -30.44 -46.25 -62.16
C THR A 1012 -29.93 -45.57 -60.90
N GLU A 1013 -28.73 -45.89 -60.45
CA GLU A 1013 -28.11 -45.21 -59.32
C GLU A 1013 -26.60 -45.09 -59.50
N VAL A 1014 -25.99 -44.16 -58.76
CA VAL A 1014 -24.53 -44.03 -58.67
C VAL A 1014 -24.12 -44.42 -57.27
N ARG A 1015 -23.24 -45.43 -57.15
CA ARG A 1015 -22.71 -45.90 -55.86
C ARG A 1015 -21.24 -45.51 -55.73
N GLN A 1016 -20.81 -45.23 -54.51
CA GLN A 1016 -19.40 -45.09 -54.17
C GLN A 1016 -18.78 -46.48 -53.97
N ILE A 1017 -17.84 -46.85 -54.83
CA ILE A 1017 -17.07 -48.11 -54.75
C ILE A 1017 -15.60 -47.73 -54.68
N GLN A 1018 -14.92 -48.04 -53.56
CA GLN A 1018 -13.50 -47.73 -53.32
C GLN A 1018 -13.11 -46.26 -53.66
N ASP A 1019 -13.95 -45.31 -53.21
CA ASP A 1019 -13.83 -43.86 -53.44
C ASP A 1019 -14.06 -43.39 -54.90
N THR A 1020 -14.68 -44.24 -55.72
CA THR A 1020 -15.03 -43.93 -57.13
C THR A 1020 -16.54 -43.97 -57.31
N SER A 1021 -17.11 -42.97 -58.00
CA SER A 1021 -18.52 -42.94 -58.38
C SER A 1021 -18.76 -43.89 -59.56
N VAL A 1022 -19.54 -44.95 -59.33
CA VAL A 1022 -19.85 -45.95 -60.35
C VAL A 1022 -21.34 -45.94 -60.66
N LEU A 1023 -21.69 -45.82 -61.95
CA LEU A 1023 -23.07 -46.02 -62.42
C LEU A 1023 -23.44 -47.51 -62.31
N VAL A 1024 -24.55 -47.81 -61.64
CA VAL A 1024 -25.07 -49.16 -61.46
C VAL A 1024 -26.43 -49.30 -62.14
N LEU A 1025 -26.51 -50.21 -63.11
CA LEU A 1025 -27.74 -50.65 -63.74
C LEU A 1025 -28.08 -52.04 -63.20
N SER A 1026 -29.01 -52.12 -62.25
CA SER A 1026 -29.37 -53.36 -61.54
C SER A 1026 -30.57 -54.10 -62.14
N SER A 1027 -31.05 -53.67 -63.29
CA SER A 1027 -32.20 -54.26 -63.98
C SER A 1027 -32.15 -53.91 -65.47
N TRP A 1028 -32.59 -54.82 -66.32
CA TRP A 1028 -32.52 -54.67 -67.78
C TRP A 1028 -33.37 -53.52 -68.33
N ASN A 1029 -34.36 -53.05 -67.55
CA ASN A 1029 -35.17 -51.88 -67.89
C ASN A 1029 -34.51 -50.54 -67.47
N ALA A 1030 -33.31 -50.59 -66.88
CA ALA A 1030 -32.51 -49.43 -66.55
C ALA A 1030 -31.68 -49.00 -67.77
N GLN A 1031 -31.74 -47.72 -68.13
CA GLN A 1031 -31.02 -47.15 -69.25
C GLN A 1031 -30.57 -45.73 -68.89
N VAL A 1032 -29.37 -45.36 -69.33
CA VAL A 1032 -28.84 -44.01 -69.20
C VAL A 1032 -28.37 -43.52 -70.56
N ALA A 1033 -28.67 -42.28 -70.93
CA ALA A 1033 -28.32 -41.74 -72.23
C ALA A 1033 -27.90 -40.27 -72.17
N GLN A 1034 -26.97 -39.86 -73.04
CA GLN A 1034 -26.53 -38.48 -73.18
C GLN A 1034 -26.35 -38.12 -74.65
N SER A 1035 -26.92 -36.98 -75.06
CA SER A 1035 -26.73 -36.43 -76.40
C SER A 1035 -25.59 -35.42 -76.38
N LEU A 1036 -24.66 -35.54 -77.32
CA LEU A 1036 -23.42 -34.76 -77.37
C LEU A 1036 -23.24 -34.12 -78.75
N ASN A 1037 -22.61 -32.95 -78.77
CA ASN A 1037 -22.20 -32.30 -80.01
C ASN A 1037 -20.76 -32.70 -80.34
N VAL A 1038 -20.51 -33.10 -81.57
CA VAL A 1038 -19.20 -33.54 -82.09
C VAL A 1038 -18.91 -32.86 -83.43
N LYS A 1039 -17.65 -32.89 -83.88
CA LYS A 1039 -17.28 -32.38 -85.20
C LYS A 1039 -17.48 -33.49 -86.25
N PRO A 1040 -18.28 -33.27 -87.30
CA PRO A 1040 -18.44 -34.25 -88.37
C PRO A 1040 -17.10 -34.61 -89.00
N ASN A 1041 -16.93 -35.87 -89.40
CA ASN A 1041 -15.74 -36.42 -90.08
C ASN A 1041 -14.41 -36.34 -89.29
N HIS A 1042 -14.45 -36.08 -87.98
CA HIS A 1042 -13.27 -36.17 -87.11
C HIS A 1042 -13.29 -37.52 -86.37
N GLY A 1043 -12.11 -38.10 -86.13
CA GLY A 1043 -12.00 -39.32 -85.33
C GLY A 1043 -12.22 -39.03 -83.86
N TYR A 1044 -13.00 -39.86 -83.18
CA TYR A 1044 -13.14 -39.88 -81.74
C TYR A 1044 -12.90 -41.30 -81.22
N VAL A 1045 -12.35 -41.41 -80.02
CA VAL A 1045 -12.24 -42.67 -79.28
C VAL A 1045 -13.27 -42.65 -78.17
N LEU A 1046 -14.27 -43.52 -78.27
CA LEU A 1046 -15.13 -43.88 -77.16
C LEU A 1046 -14.39 -44.89 -76.31
N ARG A 1047 -14.09 -44.54 -75.07
CA ARG A 1047 -13.45 -45.42 -74.08
C ARG A 1047 -14.40 -45.61 -72.92
N VAL A 1048 -14.73 -46.86 -72.61
CA VAL A 1048 -15.65 -47.20 -71.53
C VAL A 1048 -14.96 -48.17 -70.60
N THR A 1049 -14.91 -47.83 -69.32
CA THR A 1049 -14.45 -48.73 -68.26
C THR A 1049 -15.65 -49.23 -67.47
N ALA A 1050 -15.90 -50.54 -67.56
CA ALA A 1050 -17.09 -51.13 -66.98
C ALA A 1050 -16.88 -52.59 -66.57
N LYS A 1051 -17.76 -53.07 -65.69
CA LYS A 1051 -17.80 -54.43 -65.16
C LYS A 1051 -19.20 -54.98 -65.31
N LYS A 1052 -19.32 -56.21 -65.80
CA LYS A 1052 -20.59 -56.93 -65.92
C LYS A 1052 -20.67 -58.08 -64.91
N GLU A 1053 -21.73 -58.11 -64.12
CA GLU A 1053 -22.04 -59.21 -63.19
C GLU A 1053 -23.33 -59.92 -63.58
N GLY A 1054 -23.31 -61.25 -63.48
CA GLY A 1054 -24.41 -62.12 -63.89
C GLY A 1054 -24.32 -62.64 -65.33
N ILE A 1055 -25.38 -63.30 -65.77
CA ILE A 1055 -25.59 -63.67 -67.18
C ILE A 1055 -25.91 -62.41 -68.00
N GLY A 1056 -25.93 -62.49 -69.34
CA GLY A 1056 -26.20 -61.35 -70.21
C GLY A 1056 -25.04 -60.38 -70.44
N ASN A 1057 -25.32 -59.31 -71.19
CA ASN A 1057 -24.34 -58.30 -71.59
C ASN A 1057 -24.75 -56.90 -71.12
N GLY A 1058 -23.79 -56.16 -70.58
CA GLY A 1058 -23.85 -54.70 -70.53
C GLY A 1058 -23.46 -54.13 -71.89
N TYR A 1059 -24.01 -52.99 -72.27
CA TYR A 1059 -23.66 -52.34 -73.52
C TYR A 1059 -23.59 -50.82 -73.40
N VAL A 1060 -22.69 -50.23 -74.17
CA VAL A 1060 -22.63 -48.80 -74.44
C VAL A 1060 -22.70 -48.62 -75.95
N THR A 1061 -23.82 -48.06 -76.40
CA THR A 1061 -24.11 -47.82 -77.80
C THR A 1061 -23.95 -46.35 -78.10
N ILE A 1062 -23.25 -46.03 -79.18
CA ILE A 1062 -23.19 -44.69 -79.74
C ILE A 1062 -23.93 -44.68 -81.07
N LEU A 1063 -24.79 -43.69 -81.25
CA LEU A 1063 -25.61 -43.53 -82.45
C LEU A 1063 -25.53 -42.10 -82.97
N ASP A 1064 -25.38 -41.96 -84.27
CA ASP A 1064 -25.44 -40.67 -84.96
C ASP A 1064 -26.80 -40.46 -85.66
N CYS A 1065 -27.07 -39.25 -86.14
CA CYS A 1065 -28.33 -38.94 -86.80
C CYS A 1065 -28.46 -39.52 -88.22
N ALA A 1066 -27.40 -40.14 -88.75
CA ALA A 1066 -27.39 -40.87 -90.02
C ALA A 1066 -27.72 -42.38 -89.84
N ASN A 1067 -28.07 -42.80 -88.61
CA ASN A 1067 -28.29 -44.19 -88.20
C ASN A 1067 -27.03 -45.07 -88.26
N HIS A 1068 -25.84 -44.47 -88.16
CA HIS A 1068 -24.64 -45.23 -87.81
C HIS A 1068 -24.76 -45.62 -86.33
N ILE A 1069 -24.65 -46.92 -86.05
CA ILE A 1069 -24.78 -47.47 -84.69
C ILE A 1069 -23.60 -48.37 -84.42
N ASP A 1070 -22.91 -48.07 -83.33
CA ASP A 1070 -21.71 -48.75 -82.89
C ASP A 1070 -21.88 -49.10 -81.40
N THR A 1071 -21.54 -50.32 -81.01
CA THR A 1071 -21.83 -50.81 -79.65
C THR A 1071 -20.63 -51.53 -79.03
N LEU A 1072 -20.20 -51.04 -77.87
CA LEU A 1072 -19.33 -51.75 -76.96
C LEU A 1072 -20.16 -52.68 -76.08
N THR A 1073 -19.83 -53.97 -76.08
CA THR A 1073 -20.52 -54.98 -75.24
C THR A 1073 -19.57 -55.51 -74.17
N PHE A 1074 -20.10 -55.74 -72.97
CA PHE A 1074 -19.39 -56.21 -71.78
C PHE A 1074 -20.10 -57.44 -71.24
N SER A 1075 -19.39 -58.55 -71.11
CA SER A 1075 -19.86 -59.82 -70.59
C SER A 1075 -19.08 -60.20 -69.33
N SER A 1076 -19.64 -61.09 -68.50
CA SER A 1076 -18.94 -61.60 -67.31
C SER A 1076 -17.67 -62.40 -67.62
N CYS A 1077 -17.44 -62.78 -68.88
CA CYS A 1077 -16.22 -63.45 -69.33
C CYS A 1077 -15.09 -62.48 -69.69
N ASP A 1078 -15.36 -61.18 -69.79
CA ASP A 1078 -14.32 -60.18 -70.11
C ASP A 1078 -13.36 -59.94 -68.95
N SER A 1079 -13.77 -60.27 -67.72
CA SER A 1079 -12.91 -60.15 -66.54
C SER A 1079 -12.03 -61.40 -66.39
N ASP A 1080 -10.70 -61.23 -66.42
CA ASP A 1080 -9.77 -62.28 -66.02
C ASP A 1080 -9.94 -62.52 -64.51
N SER A 1081 -10.72 -63.54 -64.17
CA SER A 1081 -11.11 -63.91 -62.80
C SER A 1081 -9.96 -64.44 -61.91
N ASN A 1082 -8.70 -64.11 -62.21
CA ASN A 1082 -7.56 -64.49 -61.39
C ASN A 1082 -6.76 -63.27 -60.91
N THR A 1083 -6.95 -62.97 -59.61
CA THR A 1083 -6.16 -62.15 -58.67
C THR A 1083 -6.33 -60.61 -58.66
N SER A 1084 -7.02 -60.08 -57.65
CA SER A 1084 -6.45 -59.39 -56.46
C SER A 1084 -7.55 -58.70 -55.63
N SER A 1085 -7.23 -58.23 -54.42
CA SER A 1085 -8.13 -57.60 -53.43
C SER A 1085 -8.67 -56.20 -53.81
N ASN A 1086 -8.65 -55.84 -55.10
CA ASN A 1086 -9.10 -54.55 -55.60
C ASN A 1086 -10.38 -54.75 -56.42
N GLU A 1087 -11.52 -54.25 -55.93
CA GLU A 1087 -12.84 -54.48 -56.54
C GLU A 1087 -12.94 -53.83 -57.94
N LEU A 1088 -12.15 -52.77 -58.16
CA LEU A 1088 -11.96 -52.11 -59.45
C LEU A 1088 -11.11 -52.91 -60.45
N ALA A 1089 -10.31 -53.90 -60.02
CA ALA A 1089 -9.50 -54.72 -60.95
C ALA A 1089 -10.35 -55.66 -61.83
N ALA A 1090 -11.64 -55.81 -61.52
CA ALA A 1090 -12.59 -56.56 -62.34
C ALA A 1090 -13.26 -55.71 -63.43
N TYR A 1091 -12.97 -54.40 -63.49
CA TYR A 1091 -13.43 -53.52 -64.54
C TYR A 1091 -12.51 -53.64 -65.75
N VAL A 1092 -13.11 -53.64 -66.93
CA VAL A 1092 -12.39 -53.77 -68.20
C VAL A 1092 -12.64 -52.51 -68.99
N THR A 1093 -11.57 -51.96 -69.57
CA THR A 1093 -11.66 -50.83 -70.48
C THR A 1093 -11.75 -51.34 -71.91
N LYS A 1094 -12.83 -51.00 -72.60
CA LYS A 1094 -12.98 -51.24 -74.04
C LYS A 1094 -13.02 -49.91 -74.78
N THR A 1095 -12.40 -49.89 -75.95
CA THR A 1095 -12.32 -48.71 -76.80
C THR A 1095 -12.95 -48.97 -78.16
N LEU A 1096 -13.56 -47.95 -78.72
CA LEU A 1096 -14.13 -47.96 -80.06
C LEU A 1096 -13.77 -46.64 -80.75
N GLU A 1097 -13.14 -46.73 -81.91
CA GLU A 1097 -12.89 -45.58 -82.77
C GLU A 1097 -14.14 -45.31 -83.61
N ILE A 1098 -14.60 -44.07 -83.61
CA ILE A 1098 -15.78 -43.64 -84.36
C ILE A 1098 -15.50 -42.38 -85.17
N PHE A 1099 -16.17 -42.26 -86.31
CA PHE A 1099 -16.09 -41.11 -87.20
C PHE A 1099 -17.52 -40.65 -87.51
N PRO A 1100 -18.12 -39.79 -86.67
CA PRO A 1100 -19.51 -39.39 -86.82
C PRO A 1100 -19.74 -38.61 -88.13
N ASP A 1101 -20.75 -39.00 -88.89
CA ASP A 1101 -21.14 -38.32 -90.13
C ASP A 1101 -21.93 -37.02 -89.84
N THR A 1102 -22.46 -36.90 -88.62
CA THR A 1102 -23.28 -35.76 -88.16
C THR A 1102 -22.65 -35.01 -86.99
N ASP A 1103 -23.14 -33.82 -86.70
CA ASP A 1103 -22.65 -32.95 -85.60
C ASP A 1103 -23.26 -33.30 -84.23
N GLN A 1104 -24.20 -34.24 -84.20
CA GLN A 1104 -24.79 -34.79 -82.99
C GLN A 1104 -24.67 -36.30 -82.94
N ILE A 1105 -24.37 -36.80 -81.75
CA ILE A 1105 -24.37 -38.21 -81.41
C ILE A 1105 -25.13 -38.41 -80.10
N ARG A 1106 -25.59 -39.62 -79.84
CA ARG A 1106 -26.17 -40.03 -78.57
C ARG A 1106 -25.47 -41.28 -78.06
N ILE A 1107 -25.03 -41.23 -76.82
CA ILE A 1107 -24.51 -42.39 -76.11
C ILE A 1107 -25.65 -42.96 -75.26
N GLU A 1108 -25.86 -44.26 -75.34
CA GLU A 1108 -26.83 -45.02 -74.56
C GLU A 1108 -26.15 -46.18 -73.84
N ILE A 1109 -26.33 -46.25 -72.53
CA ILE A 1109 -25.81 -47.28 -71.64
C ILE A 1109 -26.99 -48.12 -71.18
N GLY A 1110 -26.91 -49.43 -71.35
CA GLY A 1110 -27.95 -50.36 -70.93
C GLY A 1110 -27.39 -51.74 -70.64
N GLU A 1111 -28.26 -52.65 -70.25
CA GLU A 1111 -27.88 -54.02 -69.91
C GLU A 1111 -29.03 -54.99 -70.25
N THR A 1112 -28.72 -56.24 -70.60
CA THR A 1112 -29.74 -57.20 -71.06
C THR A 1112 -30.36 -58.02 -69.94
N GLU A 1113 -29.62 -58.32 -68.87
CA GLU A 1113 -30.02 -59.08 -67.69
C GLU A 1113 -28.83 -59.12 -66.70
N GLY A 1114 -29.06 -59.08 -65.38
CA GLY A 1114 -27.99 -59.04 -64.37
C GLY A 1114 -27.71 -57.62 -63.87
N THR A 1115 -26.46 -57.32 -63.52
CA THR A 1115 -26.07 -55.96 -63.08
C THR A 1115 -24.89 -55.46 -63.89
N PHE A 1116 -24.97 -54.23 -64.40
CA PHE A 1116 -23.89 -53.59 -65.14
C PHE A 1116 -23.37 -52.36 -64.39
N TYR A 1117 -22.06 -52.33 -64.17
CA TYR A 1117 -21.35 -51.30 -63.43
C TYR A 1117 -20.47 -50.52 -64.40
N VAL A 1118 -20.67 -49.21 -64.55
CA VAL A 1118 -19.88 -48.36 -65.43
C VAL A 1118 -19.12 -47.37 -64.57
N GLU A 1119 -17.80 -47.46 -64.58
CA GLU A 1119 -16.90 -46.55 -63.87
C GLU A 1119 -16.77 -45.25 -64.65
N SER A 1120 -16.43 -45.35 -65.94
CA SER A 1120 -16.25 -44.18 -66.79
C SER A 1120 -16.73 -44.38 -68.22
N VAL A 1121 -17.17 -43.27 -68.81
CA VAL A 1121 -17.43 -43.14 -70.25
C VAL A 1121 -16.73 -41.89 -70.75
N ASP A 1122 -15.70 -42.09 -71.57
CA ASP A 1122 -14.94 -41.03 -72.21
C ASP A 1122 -15.19 -41.01 -73.71
N LEU A 1123 -15.41 -39.82 -74.27
CA LEU A 1123 -15.38 -39.60 -75.71
C LEU A 1123 -14.34 -38.53 -76.03
N ILE A 1124 -13.19 -38.98 -76.52
CA ILE A 1124 -12.00 -38.14 -76.68
C ILE A 1124 -11.76 -37.93 -78.18
N GLN A 1125 -11.60 -36.68 -78.61
CA GLN A 1125 -11.26 -36.38 -80.00
C GLN A 1125 -9.82 -36.89 -80.29
N MET A 1126 -9.64 -37.59 -81.41
CA MET A 1126 -8.30 -37.97 -81.88
C MET A 1126 -7.57 -36.72 -82.37
N GLU A 1127 -6.42 -36.45 -81.77
CA GLU A 1127 -5.48 -35.40 -82.17
C GLU A 1127 -4.12 -36.05 -82.39
N ASP A 1128 -3.40 -35.66 -83.46
CA ASP A 1128 -2.02 -36.09 -83.70
C ASP A 1128 -1.05 -35.64 -82.60
#